data_AF-Q5AB99-F1
#
_entry.id   AF-Q5AB99-F1
#
_cell.length_a   1.000
_cell.length_b   1.000
_cell.length_c   1.000
_cell.angle_alpha   90.00
_cell.angle_beta   90.00
_cell.angle_gamma   90.00
#
_symmetry.space_group_name_H-M   'P 1'
#
loop_
_entity.id
_entity.type
_entity.pdbx_description
1 polymer ?
#
loop_
_entity_poly.entity_id
_entity_poly.type
_entity_poly.pdbx_seq_one_letter_code
_entity_poly.pdbx_strand_id
1 'polypeptide(L)'
;MATERDQEIIDFIDQGNYTYAQSLITKKLAKSPQKLFYHVLQNEIHLKSGQRELAIKKNLELLNRYPNDPLTIEKLSDFFSKMEMEKESSLVYENAIKKYPVSTETLCLSWFDNSIEKYDFKVFNRIFMYLNKNGKSRLHTLWYAFSFHLLLQEGETDKASLYNSLGKKLMEGLQPFENTQEIYVYTLFLSSKEIEQVLSGVTLPLDLELKLLYMKAMKENASFEALHAYTEKLLFKEKFDDFDTWKLWILSGKEIGKSFEELDQKLTSPTRNISLLKIELDILYSRNIETSVENYYQKFNTKLCCYADLSQYELPTSFIGSLKNSTSEENLITVVNNRKFVNQTDNWDVYERFSTKEGAEYDSNPVNELTLRTIVSDLDSSPQNTIKNIVLLKHLLEQDKYNYKLKLWLMKLYSQLNTNDLIFPIYNGLKIRMTQHETLNYYLTTTNPSKINLDAWVDIYRFYLTSKQEIKESIIQGFDNGVFNKLEGFINFSKRMQNSISLNFTVAKILQISTILGTDGYLNYFIHYLKTNEALIVSDYTDNRDFKSEWNGLEKIDCIDVPVNDVATKLKLLVYSIVFEDQDASRLLKVFNKITSNAKFSVFDNLLYKLYFNLLKITKTKLNPQETQSLYNYLQKNLKTDKLKILIPENLLSGELTQNLTNLVEFIKIVKLLAKRHPSSYMNQLVNLVKPFGKEFKNLKLVQRQHEIIDSMDFEPPISVDISQTKLEIKSSIEDCVVALLNSL
;
A
#
# COMPACT_ATOMS: atom_id res chain seq x y z
N MET A 1 -33.49 11.03 -7.89
CA MET A 1 -32.41 11.41 -8.82
C MET A 1 -32.41 12.92 -8.99
N ALA A 2 -31.23 13.54 -8.97
CA ALA A 2 -31.09 14.97 -9.25
C ALA A 2 -31.50 15.21 -10.72
N THR A 3 -32.21 16.31 -11.01
CA THR A 3 -32.41 16.67 -12.42
C THR A 3 -31.08 17.07 -13.04
N GLU A 4 -30.90 16.98 -14.36
CA GLU A 4 -29.65 17.44 -15.04
C GLU A 4 -29.26 18.86 -14.60
N ARG A 5 -30.26 19.73 -14.41
CA ARG A 5 -30.09 21.10 -13.91
C ARG A 5 -29.73 21.21 -12.43
N ASP A 6 -30.04 20.20 -11.63
CA ASP A 6 -29.60 20.15 -10.23
C ASP A 6 -28.15 19.65 -10.16
N GLN A 7 -27.74 18.73 -11.06
CA GLN A 7 -26.35 18.31 -11.20
C GLN A 7 -25.45 19.47 -11.63
N GLU A 8 -25.89 20.29 -12.58
CA GLU A 8 -25.17 21.50 -13.01
C GLU A 8 -24.82 22.42 -11.82
N ILE A 9 -25.73 22.58 -10.86
CA ILE A 9 -25.48 23.39 -9.65
C ILE A 9 -24.41 22.74 -8.78
N ILE A 10 -24.49 21.42 -8.58
CA ILE A 10 -23.50 20.66 -7.80
C ILE A 10 -22.12 20.77 -8.44
N ASP A 11 -22.05 20.59 -9.76
CA ASP A 11 -20.81 20.71 -10.52
C ASP A 11 -20.18 22.10 -10.37
N PHE A 12 -20.98 23.18 -10.40
CA PHE A 12 -20.49 24.52 -10.15
C PHE A 12 -19.97 24.73 -8.73
N ILE A 13 -20.62 24.13 -7.71
CA ILE A 13 -20.13 24.17 -6.33
C ILE A 13 -18.79 23.43 -6.23
N ASP A 14 -18.69 22.25 -6.85
CA ASP A 14 -17.50 21.40 -6.80
C ASP A 14 -16.31 22.02 -7.57
N GLN A 15 -16.59 22.74 -8.66
CA GLN A 15 -15.63 23.55 -9.41
C GLN A 15 -15.19 24.83 -8.67
N GLY A 16 -15.80 25.15 -7.53
CA GLY A 16 -15.52 26.36 -6.76
C GLY A 16 -16.17 27.64 -7.31
N ASN A 17 -17.08 27.52 -8.28
CA ASN A 17 -17.79 28.65 -8.86
C ASN A 17 -19.03 29.02 -8.02
N TYR A 18 -18.79 29.40 -6.76
CA TYR A 18 -19.82 29.63 -5.76
C TYR A 18 -20.80 30.74 -6.12
N THR A 19 -20.33 31.80 -6.79
CA THR A 19 -21.17 32.93 -7.20
C THR A 19 -22.22 32.51 -8.21
N TYR A 20 -21.82 31.71 -9.21
CA TYR A 20 -22.73 31.21 -10.22
C TYR A 20 -23.72 30.20 -9.63
N ALA A 21 -23.22 29.24 -8.84
CA ALA A 21 -24.06 28.27 -8.13
C ALA A 21 -25.10 28.96 -7.23
N GLN A 22 -24.69 29.97 -6.45
CA GLN A 22 -25.59 30.75 -5.59
C GLN A 22 -26.70 31.43 -6.40
N SER A 23 -26.38 31.95 -7.58
CA SER A 23 -27.37 32.60 -8.46
C SER A 23 -28.42 31.60 -8.96
N LEU A 24 -28.01 30.38 -9.33
CA LEU A 24 -28.90 29.32 -9.78
C LEU A 24 -29.78 28.80 -8.64
N ILE A 25 -29.20 28.58 -7.46
CA ILE A 25 -29.92 28.17 -6.25
C ILE A 25 -30.98 29.21 -5.88
N THR A 26 -30.65 30.50 -5.93
CA THR A 26 -31.60 31.58 -5.63
C THR A 26 -32.80 31.55 -6.59
N LYS A 27 -32.56 31.35 -7.89
CA LYS A 27 -33.63 31.18 -8.89
C LYS A 27 -34.49 29.94 -8.63
N LYS A 28 -33.89 28.84 -8.18
CA LYS A 28 -34.60 27.59 -7.85
C LYS A 28 -35.44 27.72 -6.57
N LEU A 29 -34.89 28.34 -5.53
CA LEU A 29 -35.59 28.63 -4.27
C LEU A 29 -36.78 29.57 -4.48
N ALA A 30 -36.67 30.55 -5.37
CA ALA A 30 -37.78 31.42 -5.74
C ALA A 30 -38.95 30.66 -6.37
N LYS A 31 -38.67 29.58 -7.12
CA LYS A 31 -39.69 28.73 -7.77
C LYS A 31 -40.21 27.62 -6.86
N SER A 32 -39.38 27.11 -5.94
CA SER A 32 -39.69 25.94 -5.12
C SER A 32 -39.13 26.11 -3.70
N PRO A 33 -39.67 27.04 -2.90
CA PRO A 33 -39.10 27.40 -1.60
C PRO A 33 -39.16 26.27 -0.57
N GLN A 34 -40.08 25.32 -0.74
CA GLN A 34 -40.24 24.18 0.16
C GLN A 34 -39.26 23.03 -0.07
N LYS A 35 -38.55 23.00 -1.21
CA LYS A 35 -37.60 21.92 -1.51
C LYS A 35 -36.33 22.10 -0.67
N LEU A 36 -36.23 21.32 0.41
CA LEU A 36 -35.13 21.39 1.39
C LEU A 36 -33.74 21.23 0.75
N PHE A 37 -33.63 20.40 -0.29
CA PHE A 37 -32.38 20.17 -1.02
C PHE A 37 -31.64 21.46 -1.42
N TYR A 38 -32.36 22.46 -1.96
CA TYR A 38 -31.72 23.70 -2.40
C TYR A 38 -31.20 24.55 -1.23
N HIS A 39 -31.81 24.44 -0.05
CA HIS A 39 -31.29 25.06 1.18
C HIS A 39 -30.02 24.36 1.66
N VAL A 40 -29.94 23.03 1.51
CA VAL A 40 -28.71 22.27 1.83
C VAL A 40 -27.56 22.71 0.92
N LEU A 41 -27.78 22.76 -0.40
CA LEU A 41 -26.76 23.24 -1.35
C LEU A 41 -26.34 24.69 -1.06
N GLN A 42 -27.27 25.55 -0.65
CA GLN A 42 -26.94 26.91 -0.22
C GLN A 42 -26.04 26.91 1.03
N ASN A 43 -26.31 26.03 2.00
CA ASN A 43 -25.50 25.90 3.20
C ASN A 43 -24.12 25.32 2.92
N GLU A 44 -23.99 24.43 1.92
CA GLU A 44 -22.69 23.98 1.42
C GLU A 44 -21.87 25.12 0.85
N ILE A 45 -22.49 26.03 0.07
CA ILE A 45 -21.84 27.27 -0.40
C ILE A 45 -21.43 28.14 0.78
N HIS A 46 -22.29 28.32 1.79
CA HIS A 46 -21.94 29.06 3.00
C HIS A 46 -20.71 28.46 3.70
N LEU A 47 -20.63 27.14 3.82
CA LEU A 47 -19.46 26.46 4.38
C LEU A 47 -18.21 26.70 3.55
N LYS A 48 -18.28 26.46 2.23
CA LYS A 48 -17.15 26.62 1.31
C LYS A 48 -16.67 28.07 1.20
N SER A 49 -17.53 29.05 1.46
CA SER A 49 -17.19 30.47 1.56
C SER A 49 -16.68 30.92 2.94
N GLY A 50 -16.52 30.00 3.90
CA GLY A 50 -15.93 30.26 5.22
C GLY A 50 -16.95 30.54 6.33
N GLN A 51 -18.25 30.58 6.05
CA GLN A 51 -19.31 30.83 7.03
C GLN A 51 -19.72 29.55 7.78
N ARG A 52 -18.74 28.89 8.42
CA ARG A 52 -18.88 27.58 9.08
C ARG A 52 -20.01 27.53 10.10
N GLU A 53 -20.02 28.44 11.06
CA GLU A 53 -21.02 28.46 12.15
C GLU A 53 -22.44 28.67 11.63
N LEU A 54 -22.59 29.55 10.63
CA LEU A 54 -23.88 29.80 9.98
C LEU A 54 -24.38 28.54 9.25
N ALA A 55 -23.51 27.88 8.50
CA ALA A 55 -23.86 26.66 7.77
C ALA A 55 -24.29 25.53 8.73
N ILE A 56 -23.57 25.34 9.85
CA ILE A 56 -23.95 24.37 10.90
C ILE A 56 -25.33 24.71 11.46
N LYS A 57 -25.55 25.95 11.90
CA LYS A 57 -26.82 26.39 12.48
C LYS A 57 -28.00 26.16 11.52
N LYS A 58 -27.84 26.51 10.24
CA LYS A 58 -28.88 26.32 9.23
C LYS A 58 -29.13 24.85 8.92
N ASN A 59 -28.10 24.01 8.86
CA ASN A 59 -28.29 22.56 8.64
C ASN A 59 -28.95 21.87 9.84
N LEU A 60 -28.66 22.29 11.08
CA LEU A 60 -29.40 21.85 12.27
C LEU A 60 -30.88 22.22 12.18
N GLU A 61 -31.22 23.40 11.66
CA GLU A 61 -32.61 23.78 11.42
C GLU A 61 -33.27 22.88 10.37
N LEU A 62 -32.57 22.55 9.28
CA LEU A 62 -33.08 21.63 8.25
C LEU A 62 -33.28 20.21 8.78
N LEU A 63 -32.38 19.71 9.63
CA LEU A 63 -32.53 18.40 10.28
C LEU A 63 -33.84 18.32 11.07
N ASN A 64 -34.18 19.37 11.82
CA ASN A 64 -35.40 19.43 12.63
C ASN A 64 -36.69 19.52 11.79
N ARG A 65 -36.59 19.74 10.47
CA ARG A 65 -37.74 19.69 9.54
C ARG A 65 -38.05 18.26 9.06
N TYR A 66 -37.27 17.26 9.50
CA TYR A 66 -37.40 15.85 9.13
C TYR A 66 -37.42 15.64 7.61
N PRO A 67 -36.29 15.89 6.91
CA PRO A 67 -36.17 15.66 5.48
C PRO A 67 -36.60 14.24 5.09
N ASN A 68 -37.33 14.13 3.99
CA ASN A 68 -37.86 12.86 3.48
C ASN A 68 -37.36 12.50 2.07
N ASP A 69 -36.58 13.40 1.46
CA ASP A 69 -35.95 13.20 0.16
C ASP A 69 -34.56 12.57 0.34
N PRO A 70 -34.26 11.43 -0.30
CA PRO A 70 -32.98 10.74 -0.16
C PRO A 70 -31.74 11.61 -0.42
N LEU A 71 -31.76 12.46 -1.46
CA LEU A 71 -30.62 13.32 -1.79
C LEU A 71 -30.37 14.39 -0.71
N THR A 72 -31.44 14.96 -0.17
CA THR A 72 -31.36 15.91 0.95
C THR A 72 -30.78 15.23 2.20
N ILE A 73 -31.20 14.00 2.48
CA ILE A 73 -30.72 13.21 3.62
C ILE A 73 -29.23 12.90 3.47
N GLU A 74 -28.81 12.40 2.30
CA GLU A 74 -27.41 12.11 1.97
C GLU A 74 -26.52 13.34 2.15
N LYS A 75 -26.88 14.47 1.53
CA LYS A 75 -26.09 15.71 1.60
C LYS A 75 -26.03 16.29 3.01
N LEU A 76 -27.12 16.24 3.78
CA LEU A 76 -27.09 16.68 5.18
C LEU A 76 -26.22 15.77 6.04
N SER A 77 -26.33 14.45 5.86
CA SER A 77 -25.53 13.48 6.60
C SER A 77 -24.04 13.64 6.28
N ASP A 78 -23.70 13.80 5.01
CA ASP A 78 -22.35 14.08 4.53
C ASP A 78 -21.83 15.41 5.12
N PHE A 79 -22.63 16.47 5.07
CA PHE A 79 -22.28 17.75 5.70
C PHE A 79 -21.92 17.58 7.18
N PHE A 80 -22.80 17.00 7.99
CA PHE A 80 -22.54 16.84 9.42
C PHE A 80 -21.30 15.99 9.67
N SER A 81 -21.07 14.94 8.88
CA SER A 81 -19.87 14.11 9.00
C SER A 81 -18.58 14.89 8.69
N LYS A 82 -18.58 15.77 7.67
CA LYS A 82 -17.46 16.67 7.35
C LYS A 82 -17.18 17.68 8.46
N MET A 83 -18.17 17.97 9.30
CA MET A 83 -18.04 18.85 10.46
C MET A 83 -17.69 18.11 11.75
N GLU A 84 -17.38 16.82 11.69
CA GLU A 84 -17.12 15.94 12.85
C GLU A 84 -18.36 15.82 13.78
N MET A 85 -19.56 15.98 13.23
CA MET A 85 -20.86 15.88 13.91
C MET A 85 -21.53 14.54 13.57
N GLU A 86 -20.91 13.43 13.95
CA GLU A 86 -21.36 12.06 13.60
C GLU A 86 -22.75 11.72 14.13
N LYS A 87 -23.10 12.26 15.31
CA LYS A 87 -24.42 12.05 15.92
C LYS A 87 -25.52 12.59 15.01
N GLU A 88 -25.39 13.83 14.57
CA GLU A 88 -26.34 14.50 13.69
C GLU A 88 -26.35 13.87 12.30
N SER A 89 -25.18 13.48 11.78
CA SER A 89 -25.03 12.76 10.49
C SER A 89 -25.87 11.49 10.46
N SER A 90 -25.84 10.70 11.55
CA SER A 90 -26.69 9.53 11.72
C SER A 90 -28.17 9.90 11.87
N LEU A 91 -28.44 10.91 12.70
CA LEU A 91 -29.78 11.29 13.08
C LEU A 91 -30.65 11.71 11.87
N VAL A 92 -30.05 12.24 10.80
CA VAL A 92 -30.77 12.54 9.55
C VAL A 92 -31.49 11.32 8.99
N TYR A 93 -30.76 10.19 8.87
CA TYR A 93 -31.32 8.93 8.38
C TYR A 93 -32.28 8.32 9.40
N GLU A 94 -31.90 8.29 10.68
CA GLU A 94 -32.74 7.69 11.73
C GLU A 94 -34.10 8.39 11.87
N ASN A 95 -34.12 9.72 11.77
CA ASN A 95 -35.34 10.51 11.80
C ASN A 95 -36.23 10.23 10.58
N ALA A 96 -35.63 10.10 9.39
CA ALA A 96 -36.36 9.73 8.18
C ALA A 96 -36.94 8.31 8.27
N ILE A 97 -36.16 7.33 8.77
CA ILE A 97 -36.60 5.94 8.97
C ILE A 97 -37.75 5.86 9.98
N LYS A 98 -37.65 6.57 11.11
CA LYS A 98 -38.70 6.60 12.14
C LYS A 98 -40.00 7.22 11.63
N LYS A 99 -39.91 8.27 10.81
CA LYS A 99 -41.07 8.98 10.28
C LYS A 99 -41.70 8.29 9.07
N TYR A 100 -40.88 7.62 8.25
CA TYR A 100 -41.28 6.94 7.02
C TYR A 100 -40.76 5.48 7.02
N PRO A 101 -41.29 4.61 7.90
CA PRO A 101 -40.80 3.23 8.02
C PRO A 101 -40.96 2.41 6.73
N VAL A 102 -41.89 2.78 5.85
CA VAL A 102 -42.08 2.13 4.54
C VAL A 102 -40.87 2.27 3.60
N SER A 103 -40.05 3.31 3.78
CA SER A 103 -38.82 3.54 3.01
C SER A 103 -37.57 3.08 3.76
N THR A 104 -37.71 2.29 4.83
CA THR A 104 -36.57 1.88 5.66
C THR A 104 -35.48 1.22 4.83
N GLU A 105 -35.84 0.26 3.97
CA GLU A 105 -34.88 -0.48 3.15
C GLU A 105 -34.10 0.46 2.22
N THR A 106 -34.80 1.24 1.40
CA THR A 106 -34.18 2.21 0.49
C THR A 106 -33.28 3.22 1.21
N LEU A 107 -33.72 3.74 2.37
CA LEU A 107 -32.92 4.68 3.16
C LEU A 107 -31.70 4.01 3.79
N CYS A 108 -31.83 2.79 4.31
CA CYS A 108 -30.73 2.05 4.92
C CYS A 108 -29.68 1.63 3.89
N LEU A 109 -30.09 1.21 2.69
CA LEU A 109 -29.16 0.86 1.61
C LEU A 109 -28.38 2.10 1.14
N SER A 110 -29.05 3.23 0.89
CA SER A 110 -28.37 4.51 0.60
C SER A 110 -27.42 4.92 1.74
N TRP A 111 -27.83 4.74 3.00
CA TRP A 111 -26.98 5.04 4.14
C TRP A 111 -25.74 4.12 4.18
N PHE A 112 -25.92 2.83 3.93
CA PHE A 112 -24.85 1.85 3.90
C PHE A 112 -23.85 2.14 2.79
N ASP A 113 -24.31 2.29 1.55
CA ASP A 113 -23.47 2.53 0.36
C ASP A 113 -22.58 3.77 0.53
N ASN A 114 -23.10 4.83 1.16
CA ASN A 114 -22.36 6.05 1.45
C ASN A 114 -21.46 5.95 2.71
N SER A 115 -21.72 4.98 3.59
CA SER A 115 -20.95 4.75 4.81
C SER A 115 -19.78 3.79 4.60
N ILE A 116 -19.77 2.97 3.54
CA ILE A 116 -18.70 2.00 3.27
C ILE A 116 -17.32 2.65 3.32
N GLU A 117 -17.19 3.83 2.72
CA GLU A 117 -15.91 4.53 2.62
C GLU A 117 -15.38 5.04 3.97
N LYS A 118 -16.21 5.12 5.01
CA LYS A 118 -15.80 5.55 6.36
C LYS A 118 -15.46 4.38 7.27
N TYR A 119 -15.93 3.18 6.93
CA TYR A 119 -15.78 1.94 7.70
C TYR A 119 -16.07 2.06 9.20
N ASP A 120 -17.03 2.90 9.56
CA ASP A 120 -17.53 2.99 10.92
C ASP A 120 -18.46 1.78 11.17
N PHE A 121 -17.95 0.78 11.88
CA PHE A 121 -18.70 -0.45 12.14
C PHE A 121 -19.86 -0.25 13.11
N LYS A 122 -19.85 0.83 13.93
CA LYS A 122 -21.02 1.22 14.73
C LYS A 122 -22.13 1.76 13.84
N VAL A 123 -21.77 2.50 12.78
CA VAL A 123 -22.73 2.92 11.75
C VAL A 123 -23.27 1.71 10.99
N PHE A 124 -22.44 0.77 10.55
CA PHE A 124 -22.89 -0.45 9.86
C PHE A 124 -23.88 -1.23 10.73
N ASN A 125 -23.49 -1.53 11.98
CA ASN A 125 -24.35 -2.24 12.92
C ASN A 125 -25.66 -1.50 13.18
N ARG A 126 -25.63 -0.17 13.29
CA ARG A 126 -26.83 0.66 13.47
C ARG A 126 -27.74 0.64 12.25
N ILE A 127 -27.19 0.71 11.03
CA ILE A 127 -27.96 0.59 9.78
C ILE A 127 -28.66 -0.77 9.74
N PHE A 128 -27.90 -1.85 9.96
CA PHE A 128 -28.42 -3.21 9.88
C PHE A 128 -29.43 -3.51 11.00
N MET A 129 -29.33 -2.87 12.16
CA MET A 129 -30.35 -2.92 13.21
C MET A 129 -31.70 -2.39 12.69
N TYR A 130 -31.74 -1.21 12.06
CA TYR A 130 -32.98 -0.66 11.50
C TYR A 130 -33.52 -1.49 10.34
N LEU A 131 -32.62 -1.94 9.45
CA LEU A 131 -32.95 -2.78 8.31
C LEU A 131 -33.54 -4.13 8.73
N ASN A 132 -32.96 -4.78 9.75
CA ASN A 132 -33.43 -6.05 10.30
C ASN A 132 -34.71 -5.90 11.15
N LYS A 133 -34.89 -4.76 11.83
CA LYS A 133 -36.09 -4.51 12.64
C LYS A 133 -37.36 -4.36 11.78
N ASN A 134 -37.24 -3.68 10.64
CA ASN A 134 -38.38 -3.39 9.76
C ASN A 134 -38.47 -4.34 8.55
N GLY A 135 -37.40 -5.07 8.23
CA GLY A 135 -37.35 -6.03 7.12
C GLY A 135 -37.44 -7.48 7.59
N LYS A 136 -38.28 -8.29 6.94
CA LYS A 136 -38.37 -9.75 7.17
C LYS A 136 -37.42 -10.52 6.25
N SER A 137 -36.13 -10.23 6.33
CA SER A 137 -35.11 -10.85 5.46
C SER A 137 -34.10 -11.62 6.29
N ARG A 138 -33.93 -12.92 5.98
CA ARG A 138 -32.87 -13.77 6.53
C ARG A 138 -31.49 -13.15 6.31
N LEU A 139 -31.29 -12.57 5.12
CA LEU A 139 -30.05 -11.88 4.75
C LEU A 139 -29.77 -10.66 5.64
N HIS A 140 -30.78 -9.85 5.95
CA HIS A 140 -30.60 -8.69 6.84
C HIS A 140 -30.28 -9.11 8.28
N THR A 141 -30.81 -10.25 8.75
CA THR A 141 -30.42 -10.83 10.04
C THR A 141 -28.95 -11.25 10.02
N LEU A 142 -28.48 -11.88 8.94
CA LEU A 142 -27.07 -12.25 8.75
C LEU A 142 -26.16 -11.02 8.69
N TRP A 143 -26.54 -9.97 7.97
CA TRP A 143 -25.78 -8.70 7.92
C TRP A 143 -25.63 -8.11 9.32
N TYR A 144 -26.73 -8.07 10.08
CA TYR A 144 -26.72 -7.55 11.43
C TYR A 144 -25.85 -8.40 12.37
N ALA A 145 -25.98 -9.73 12.31
CA ALA A 145 -25.12 -10.64 13.06
C ALA A 145 -23.65 -10.41 12.71
N PHE A 146 -23.28 -10.44 11.43
CA PHE A 146 -21.91 -10.26 10.95
C PHE A 146 -21.32 -8.90 11.36
N SER A 147 -22.11 -7.83 11.42
CA SER A 147 -21.62 -6.53 11.90
C SER A 147 -21.20 -6.51 13.37
N PHE A 148 -21.72 -7.41 14.21
CA PHE A 148 -21.20 -7.56 15.58
C PHE A 148 -19.80 -8.15 15.58
N HIS A 149 -19.48 -9.07 14.66
CA HIS A 149 -18.10 -9.53 14.46
C HIS A 149 -17.19 -8.39 14.02
N LEU A 150 -17.63 -7.56 13.06
CA LEU A 150 -16.85 -6.39 12.64
C LEU A 150 -16.57 -5.43 13.81
N LEU A 151 -17.55 -5.20 14.70
CA LEU A 151 -17.36 -4.41 15.93
C LEU A 151 -16.41 -5.06 16.93
N LEU A 152 -16.44 -6.39 17.06
CA LEU A 152 -15.51 -7.13 17.93
C LEU A 152 -14.05 -6.94 17.51
N GLN A 153 -13.80 -6.77 16.20
CA GLN A 153 -12.45 -6.51 15.67
C GLN A 153 -11.91 -5.10 15.98
N GLU A 154 -12.73 -4.16 16.47
CA GLU A 154 -12.28 -2.81 16.87
C GLU A 154 -11.66 -2.75 18.28
N GLY A 155 -11.88 -3.78 19.12
CA GLY A 155 -11.26 -3.88 20.44
C GLY A 155 -11.97 -3.14 21.59
N GLU A 156 -13.25 -2.77 21.47
CA GLU A 156 -14.07 -2.29 22.60
C GLU A 156 -14.42 -3.44 23.57
N THR A 157 -13.44 -3.83 24.39
CA THR A 157 -13.50 -5.02 25.26
C THR A 157 -14.66 -5.02 26.27
N ASP A 158 -15.10 -3.86 26.73
CA ASP A 158 -16.23 -3.68 27.66
C ASP A 158 -17.58 -4.12 27.04
N LYS A 159 -17.70 -4.04 25.72
CA LYS A 159 -18.89 -4.45 24.97
C LYS A 159 -18.75 -5.80 24.29
N ALA A 160 -17.57 -6.40 24.30
CA ALA A 160 -17.29 -7.64 23.59
C ALA A 160 -18.25 -8.77 23.97
N SER A 161 -18.50 -8.97 25.27
CA SER A 161 -19.45 -10.00 25.73
C SER A 161 -20.88 -9.74 25.24
N LEU A 162 -21.31 -8.48 25.20
CA LEU A 162 -22.65 -8.09 24.72
C LEU A 162 -22.77 -8.34 23.21
N TYR A 163 -21.80 -7.86 22.43
CA TYR A 163 -21.78 -8.03 20.98
C TYR A 163 -21.74 -9.50 20.58
N ASN A 164 -20.92 -10.30 21.27
CA ASN A 164 -20.83 -11.74 21.04
C ASN A 164 -22.17 -12.43 21.32
N SER A 165 -22.81 -12.11 22.46
CA SER A 165 -24.11 -12.70 22.81
C SER A 165 -25.23 -12.32 21.83
N LEU A 166 -25.27 -11.08 21.37
CA LEU A 166 -26.27 -10.61 20.40
C LEU A 166 -26.07 -11.28 19.02
N GLY A 167 -24.83 -11.32 18.51
CA GLY A 167 -24.49 -12.01 17.27
C GLY A 167 -24.87 -13.49 17.32
N LYS A 168 -24.48 -14.18 18.41
CA LYS A 168 -24.82 -15.59 18.64
C LYS A 168 -26.33 -15.82 18.61
N LYS A 169 -27.10 -15.03 19.37
CA LYS A 169 -28.57 -15.16 19.45
C LYS A 169 -29.28 -14.94 18.11
N LEU A 170 -28.80 -13.98 17.30
CA LEU A 170 -29.33 -13.74 15.97
C LEU A 170 -29.13 -14.97 15.07
N MET A 171 -27.94 -15.57 15.10
CA MET A 171 -27.62 -16.76 14.32
C MET A 171 -28.37 -18.00 14.81
N GLU A 172 -28.54 -18.18 16.13
CA GLU A 172 -29.35 -19.26 16.68
C GLU A 172 -30.80 -19.21 16.18
N GLY A 173 -31.35 -18.01 16.00
CA GLY A 173 -32.70 -17.77 15.46
C GLY A 173 -32.86 -18.08 13.97
N LEU A 174 -31.76 -18.33 13.25
CA LEU A 174 -31.76 -18.70 11.84
C LEU A 174 -31.66 -20.21 11.60
N GLN A 175 -31.49 -21.03 12.65
CA GLN A 175 -31.44 -22.49 12.47
C GLN A 175 -32.75 -23.07 11.90
N PRO A 176 -32.69 -24.14 11.07
CA PRO A 176 -31.49 -24.81 10.57
C PRO A 176 -30.73 -23.95 9.55
N PHE A 177 -29.40 -24.07 9.52
CA PHE A 177 -28.57 -23.32 8.57
C PHE A 177 -28.70 -23.89 7.15
N GLU A 178 -28.79 -22.99 6.17
CA GLU A 178 -29.08 -23.33 4.77
C GLU A 178 -27.80 -23.57 3.95
N ASN A 179 -26.66 -23.00 4.39
CA ASN A 179 -25.38 -23.08 3.68
C ASN A 179 -24.18 -22.88 4.65
N THR A 180 -22.95 -23.05 4.14
CA THR A 180 -21.72 -22.94 4.94
C THR A 180 -21.40 -21.51 5.38
N GLN A 181 -21.90 -20.49 4.69
CA GLN A 181 -21.66 -19.08 5.04
C GLN A 181 -22.36 -18.70 6.34
N GLU A 182 -23.59 -19.18 6.54
CA GLU A 182 -24.32 -18.95 7.79
C GLU A 182 -23.66 -19.66 8.98
N ILE A 183 -23.21 -20.89 8.76
CA ILE A 183 -22.45 -21.63 9.76
C ILE A 183 -21.17 -20.87 10.11
N TYR A 184 -20.45 -20.35 9.11
CA TYR A 184 -19.28 -19.51 9.32
C TYR A 184 -19.62 -18.27 10.15
N VAL A 185 -20.68 -17.53 9.84
CA VAL A 185 -21.08 -16.37 10.66
C VAL A 185 -21.39 -16.79 12.09
N TYR A 186 -22.01 -17.96 12.29
CA TYR A 186 -22.30 -18.45 13.63
C TYR A 186 -21.02 -18.75 14.41
N THR A 187 -20.01 -19.38 13.80
CA THR A 187 -18.77 -19.73 14.48
C THR A 187 -17.97 -18.52 14.97
N LEU A 188 -18.17 -17.32 14.39
CA LEU A 188 -17.53 -16.07 14.83
C LEU A 188 -17.89 -15.69 16.28
N PHE A 189 -18.99 -16.24 16.83
CA PHE A 189 -19.48 -15.94 18.18
C PHE A 189 -19.35 -17.12 19.16
N LEU A 190 -18.69 -18.19 18.74
CA LEU A 190 -18.58 -19.44 19.49
C LEU A 190 -17.18 -19.62 20.08
N SER A 191 -17.13 -20.23 21.26
CA SER A 191 -15.87 -20.76 21.80
C SER A 191 -15.41 -21.98 20.98
N SER A 192 -14.12 -22.31 21.10
CA SER A 192 -13.54 -23.48 20.41
C SER A 192 -14.32 -24.79 20.68
N LYS A 193 -14.82 -24.99 21.91
CA LYS A 193 -15.66 -26.13 22.29
C LYS A 193 -17.01 -26.14 21.56
N GLU A 194 -17.65 -24.98 21.44
CA GLU A 194 -18.92 -24.85 20.75
C GLU A 194 -18.76 -25.01 19.23
N ILE A 195 -17.66 -24.52 18.66
CA ILE A 195 -17.33 -24.71 17.23
C ILE A 195 -17.22 -26.21 16.93
N GLU A 196 -16.45 -26.95 17.72
CA GLU A 196 -16.32 -28.40 17.55
C GLU A 196 -17.68 -29.10 17.63
N GLN A 197 -18.46 -28.79 18.67
CA GLN A 197 -19.78 -29.38 18.87
C GLN A 197 -20.74 -29.09 17.70
N VAL A 198 -20.76 -27.84 17.22
CA VAL A 198 -21.63 -27.43 16.10
C VAL A 198 -21.19 -28.09 14.81
N LEU A 199 -19.91 -27.99 14.44
CA LEU A 199 -19.40 -28.51 13.17
C LEU A 199 -19.45 -30.04 13.08
N SER A 200 -19.35 -30.74 14.21
CA SER A 200 -19.53 -32.20 14.26
C SER A 200 -20.94 -32.66 13.84
N GLY A 201 -21.96 -31.80 14.03
CA GLY A 201 -23.37 -32.09 13.74
C GLY A 201 -23.86 -31.55 12.39
N VAL A 202 -23.01 -30.88 11.62
CA VAL A 202 -23.39 -30.29 10.32
C VAL A 202 -23.57 -31.40 9.28
N THR A 203 -24.76 -31.47 8.69
CA THR A 203 -25.08 -32.41 7.61
C THR A 203 -24.67 -31.90 6.22
N LEU A 204 -24.51 -30.58 6.08
CA LEU A 204 -24.01 -29.95 4.86
C LEU A 204 -22.52 -30.27 4.64
N PRO A 205 -22.06 -30.44 3.39
CA PRO A 205 -20.63 -30.56 3.11
C PRO A 205 -19.87 -29.32 3.58
N LEU A 206 -18.94 -29.48 4.52
CA LEU A 206 -18.08 -28.39 4.98
C LEU A 206 -17.14 -27.94 3.85
N ASP A 207 -17.08 -26.63 3.62
CA ASP A 207 -16.09 -26.03 2.74
C ASP A 207 -14.70 -25.97 3.41
N LEU A 208 -13.68 -25.56 2.66
CA LEU A 208 -12.31 -25.52 3.15
C LEU A 208 -12.17 -24.66 4.42
N GLU A 209 -12.87 -23.54 4.50
CA GLU A 209 -12.82 -22.62 5.64
C GLU A 209 -13.31 -23.30 6.92
N LEU A 210 -14.48 -23.95 6.86
CA LEU A 210 -15.03 -24.67 7.99
C LEU A 210 -14.26 -25.95 8.33
N LYS A 211 -13.69 -26.64 7.33
CA LYS A 211 -12.80 -27.80 7.56
C LYS A 211 -11.56 -27.39 8.38
N LEU A 212 -10.90 -26.29 7.99
CA LEU A 212 -9.74 -25.76 8.71
C LEU A 212 -10.12 -25.30 10.12
N LEU A 213 -11.24 -24.59 10.25
CA LEU A 213 -11.74 -24.14 11.55
C LEU A 213 -12.09 -25.30 12.47
N TYR A 214 -12.70 -26.37 11.94
CA TYR A 214 -13.03 -27.56 12.71
C TYR A 214 -11.78 -28.28 13.21
N MET A 215 -10.78 -28.45 12.34
CA MET A 215 -9.49 -29.04 12.73
C MET A 215 -8.76 -28.21 13.78
N LYS A 216 -8.79 -26.88 13.65
CA LYS A 216 -8.24 -25.95 14.65
C LYS A 216 -8.97 -26.08 15.99
N ALA A 217 -10.30 -26.14 15.97
CA ALA A 217 -11.10 -26.27 17.18
C ALA A 217 -10.82 -27.58 17.93
N MET A 218 -10.82 -28.72 17.22
CA MET A 218 -10.47 -30.02 17.82
C MET A 218 -9.04 -30.02 18.39
N LYS A 219 -8.08 -29.37 17.73
CA LYS A 219 -6.71 -29.21 18.25
C LYS A 219 -6.67 -28.41 19.55
N GLU A 220 -7.35 -27.26 19.59
CA GLU A 220 -7.40 -26.38 20.77
C GLU A 220 -8.11 -27.02 21.96
N ASN A 221 -9.14 -27.85 21.71
CA ASN A 221 -9.87 -28.57 22.73
C ASN A 221 -9.20 -29.87 23.20
N ALA A 222 -8.04 -30.23 22.60
CA ALA A 222 -7.36 -31.51 22.82
C ALA A 222 -8.25 -32.75 22.48
N SER A 223 -9.17 -32.60 21.52
CA SER A 223 -10.04 -33.66 21.02
C SER A 223 -9.30 -34.53 20.00
N PHE A 224 -8.17 -35.10 20.40
CA PHE A 224 -7.21 -35.72 19.49
C PHE A 224 -7.76 -36.99 18.80
N GLU A 225 -8.64 -37.75 19.43
CA GLU A 225 -9.33 -38.89 18.79
C GLU A 225 -10.17 -38.44 17.58
N ALA A 226 -10.98 -37.40 17.77
CA ALA A 226 -11.81 -36.83 16.70
C ALA A 226 -10.95 -36.20 15.61
N LEU A 227 -9.91 -35.46 15.98
CA LEU A 227 -8.99 -34.83 15.03
C LEU A 227 -8.24 -35.87 14.21
N HIS A 228 -7.72 -36.94 14.84
CA HIS A 228 -6.98 -37.99 14.15
C HIS A 228 -7.87 -38.72 13.14
N ALA A 229 -9.08 -39.11 13.55
CA ALA A 229 -10.04 -39.76 12.66
C ALA A 229 -10.46 -38.84 11.49
N TYR A 230 -10.66 -37.55 11.76
CA TYR A 230 -11.07 -36.58 10.76
C TYR A 230 -9.97 -36.29 9.73
N THR A 231 -8.76 -35.99 10.20
CA THR A 231 -7.59 -35.77 9.34
C THR A 231 -7.24 -37.02 8.55
N GLU A 232 -7.31 -38.22 9.16
CA GLU A 232 -7.12 -39.49 8.44
C GLU A 232 -8.14 -39.66 7.30
N LYS A 233 -9.42 -39.33 7.55
CA LYS A 233 -10.44 -39.36 6.49
C LYS A 233 -10.09 -38.40 5.35
N LEU A 234 -9.71 -37.16 5.65
CA LEU A 234 -9.36 -36.16 4.63
C LEU A 234 -8.18 -36.63 3.77
N LEU A 235 -7.10 -37.05 4.42
CA LEU A 235 -5.83 -37.41 3.77
C LEU A 235 -5.97 -38.69 2.93
N PHE A 236 -6.50 -39.76 3.52
CA PHE A 236 -6.48 -41.09 2.91
C PHE A 236 -7.74 -41.44 2.11
N LYS A 237 -8.89 -40.79 2.38
CA LYS A 237 -10.15 -41.07 1.67
C LYS A 237 -10.59 -39.94 0.73
N GLU A 238 -10.39 -38.68 1.11
CA GLU A 238 -10.76 -37.52 0.29
C GLU A 238 -9.60 -36.98 -0.58
N LYS A 239 -8.42 -37.61 -0.52
CA LYS A 239 -7.21 -37.22 -1.27
C LYS A 239 -6.80 -35.76 -1.02
N PHE A 240 -7.03 -35.27 0.20
CA PHE A 240 -6.65 -33.91 0.60
C PHE A 240 -5.16 -33.89 0.98
N ASP A 241 -4.27 -33.79 -0.01
CA ASP A 241 -2.81 -33.77 0.20
C ASP A 241 -2.32 -32.39 0.69
N ASP A 242 -2.68 -32.06 1.93
CA ASP A 242 -2.39 -30.79 2.60
C ASP A 242 -1.39 -30.99 3.76
N PHE A 243 -0.29 -30.23 3.75
CA PHE A 243 0.81 -30.42 4.70
C PHE A 243 0.43 -30.06 6.14
N ASP A 244 -0.39 -29.02 6.34
CA ASP A 244 -0.85 -28.64 7.68
C ASP A 244 -1.76 -29.72 8.27
N THR A 245 -2.63 -30.30 7.45
CA THR A 245 -3.48 -31.44 7.81
C THR A 245 -2.67 -32.67 8.16
N TRP A 246 -1.61 -32.97 7.40
CA TRP A 246 -0.67 -34.06 7.71
C TRP A 246 0.00 -33.88 9.08
N LYS A 247 0.43 -32.66 9.42
CA LYS A 247 1.02 -32.34 10.73
C LYS A 247 0.02 -32.56 11.87
N LEU A 248 -1.25 -32.18 11.67
CA LEU A 248 -2.31 -32.43 12.65
C LEU A 248 -2.60 -33.93 12.82
N TRP A 249 -2.54 -34.72 11.75
CA TRP A 249 -2.74 -36.17 11.80
C TRP A 249 -1.68 -36.87 12.64
N ILE A 250 -0.39 -36.57 12.45
CA ILE A 250 0.68 -37.18 13.26
C ILE A 250 0.65 -36.68 14.71
N LEU A 251 0.36 -35.39 14.94
CA LEU A 251 0.24 -34.80 16.27
C LEU A 251 -0.85 -35.50 17.08
N SER A 252 -2.06 -35.54 16.52
CA SER A 252 -3.21 -36.20 17.16
C SER A 252 -2.97 -37.70 17.34
N GLY A 253 -2.32 -38.35 16.39
CA GLY A 253 -1.94 -39.77 16.50
C GLY A 253 -1.04 -40.04 17.72
N LYS A 254 -0.01 -39.21 17.93
CA LYS A 254 0.87 -39.33 19.11
C LYS A 254 0.09 -39.14 20.40
N GLU A 255 -0.77 -38.12 20.47
CA GLU A 255 -1.54 -37.80 21.69
C GLU A 255 -2.53 -38.89 22.09
N ILE A 256 -3.07 -39.65 21.12
CA ILE A 256 -3.91 -40.84 21.41
C ILE A 256 -3.10 -42.13 21.60
N GLY A 257 -1.77 -42.04 21.66
CA GLY A 257 -0.89 -43.17 21.97
C GLY A 257 -0.51 -44.06 20.78
N LYS A 258 -0.66 -43.58 19.54
CA LYS A 258 -0.09 -44.28 18.37
C LYS A 258 1.43 -44.38 18.51
N SER A 259 2.00 -45.50 18.07
CA SER A 259 3.45 -45.63 17.96
C SER A 259 3.97 -44.90 16.72
N PHE A 260 5.28 -44.63 16.70
CA PHE A 260 5.96 -44.11 15.52
C PHE A 260 5.72 -45.02 14.31
N GLU A 261 5.85 -46.33 14.50
CA GLU A 261 5.70 -47.36 13.47
C GLU A 261 4.27 -47.41 12.92
N GLU A 262 3.24 -47.26 13.78
CA GLU A 262 1.85 -47.22 13.34
C GLU A 262 1.56 -46.06 12.38
N LEU A 263 2.15 -44.89 12.63
CA LEU A 263 2.01 -43.73 11.76
C LEU A 263 2.87 -43.89 10.50
N ASP A 264 4.14 -44.28 10.65
CA ASP A 264 5.09 -44.37 9.55
C ASP A 264 4.70 -45.43 8.50
N GLN A 265 4.09 -46.55 8.92
CA GLN A 265 3.60 -47.60 8.02
C GLN A 265 2.52 -47.10 7.05
N LYS A 266 1.79 -46.03 7.39
CA LYS A 266 0.81 -45.41 6.49
C LYS A 266 1.45 -44.41 5.51
N LEU A 267 2.67 -43.97 5.77
CA LEU A 267 3.43 -43.00 4.96
C LEU A 267 4.17 -43.69 3.81
N THR A 268 3.42 -44.36 2.94
CA THR A 268 3.96 -45.22 1.87
C THR A 268 4.29 -44.46 0.57
N SER A 269 3.55 -43.39 0.28
CA SER A 269 3.71 -42.63 -0.96
C SER A 269 4.91 -41.67 -0.90
N PRO A 270 5.79 -41.62 -1.92
CA PRO A 270 6.97 -40.77 -1.92
C PRO A 270 6.66 -39.32 -2.34
N THR A 271 5.58 -38.73 -1.83
CA THR A 271 5.23 -37.33 -2.15
C THR A 271 6.13 -36.34 -1.43
N ARG A 272 6.16 -35.08 -1.89
CA ARG A 272 6.90 -33.99 -1.23
C ARG A 272 6.43 -33.82 0.22
N ASN A 273 5.11 -33.73 0.43
CA ASN A 273 4.51 -33.56 1.75
C ASN A 273 4.86 -34.74 2.69
N ILE A 274 4.72 -35.98 2.23
CA ILE A 274 5.03 -37.16 3.08
C ILE A 274 6.52 -37.25 3.39
N SER A 275 7.39 -36.88 2.44
CA SER A 275 8.84 -36.88 2.67
C SER A 275 9.26 -35.84 3.72
N LEU A 276 8.64 -34.65 3.72
CA LEU A 276 8.82 -33.67 4.79
C LEU A 276 8.15 -34.10 6.09
N LEU A 277 6.99 -34.75 6.01
CA LEU A 277 6.26 -35.24 7.17
C LEU A 277 7.05 -36.29 7.95
N LYS A 278 7.88 -37.11 7.29
CA LYS A 278 8.78 -38.04 7.98
C LYS A 278 9.79 -37.31 8.87
N ILE A 279 10.29 -36.14 8.45
CA ILE A 279 11.16 -35.29 9.28
C ILE A 279 10.36 -34.75 10.48
N GLU A 280 9.16 -34.22 10.25
CA GLU A 280 8.26 -33.75 11.31
C GLU A 280 7.87 -34.87 12.29
N LEU A 281 7.68 -36.10 11.80
CA LEU A 281 7.39 -37.28 12.61
C LEU A 281 8.60 -37.67 13.48
N ASP A 282 9.81 -37.64 12.93
CA ASP A 282 11.03 -37.86 13.70
C ASP A 282 11.17 -36.83 14.82
N ILE A 283 10.97 -35.54 14.52
CA ILE A 283 10.96 -34.45 15.52
C ILE A 283 9.91 -34.72 16.61
N LEU A 284 8.69 -35.04 16.21
CA LEU A 284 7.55 -35.27 17.10
C LEU A 284 7.77 -36.46 18.08
N TYR A 285 8.55 -37.47 17.66
CA TYR A 285 8.94 -38.62 18.49
C TYR A 285 10.35 -38.51 19.08
N SER A 286 10.99 -37.33 18.99
CA SER A 286 12.33 -37.08 19.50
C SER A 286 13.38 -38.06 18.96
N ARG A 287 13.25 -38.42 17.68
CA ARG A 287 14.17 -39.28 16.94
C ARG A 287 15.19 -38.44 16.16
N ASN A 288 16.24 -39.09 15.69
CA ASN A 288 17.23 -38.46 14.83
C ASN A 288 16.63 -38.22 13.42
N ILE A 289 16.81 -37.02 12.88
CA ILE A 289 16.24 -36.57 11.60
C ILE A 289 17.13 -36.82 10.37
N GLU A 290 18.36 -37.32 10.56
CA GLU A 290 19.39 -37.40 9.52
C GLU A 290 18.94 -38.25 8.34
N THR A 291 18.40 -39.45 8.60
CA THR A 291 17.93 -40.35 7.55
C THR A 291 16.72 -39.79 6.78
N SER A 292 15.79 -39.11 7.46
CA SER A 292 14.61 -38.53 6.80
C SER A 292 14.98 -37.29 5.98
N VAL A 293 15.91 -36.47 6.46
CA VAL A 293 16.50 -35.34 5.72
C VAL A 293 17.23 -35.85 4.46
N GLU A 294 18.11 -36.84 4.58
CA GLU A 294 18.83 -37.44 3.46
C GLU A 294 17.87 -38.03 2.42
N ASN A 295 16.85 -38.76 2.86
CA ASN A 295 15.84 -39.35 1.98
C ASN A 295 15.02 -38.27 1.24
N TYR A 296 14.67 -37.16 1.91
CA TYR A 296 14.06 -36.02 1.23
C TYR A 296 15.02 -35.43 0.18
N TYR A 297 16.28 -35.16 0.57
CA TYR A 297 17.29 -34.59 -0.33
C TYR A 297 17.49 -35.47 -1.57
N GLN A 298 17.66 -36.79 -1.43
CA GLN A 298 17.86 -37.69 -2.56
C GLN A 298 16.71 -37.66 -3.58
N LYS A 299 15.48 -37.41 -3.13
CA LYS A 299 14.29 -37.31 -4.00
C LYS A 299 14.13 -35.94 -4.64
N PHE A 300 14.48 -34.88 -3.93
CA PHE A 300 14.11 -33.51 -4.30
C PHE A 300 15.31 -32.59 -4.60
N ASN A 301 16.55 -33.04 -4.52
CA ASN A 301 17.73 -32.20 -4.78
C ASN A 301 17.74 -31.59 -6.20
N THR A 302 17.10 -32.23 -7.18
CA THR A 302 16.92 -31.73 -8.55
C THR A 302 15.78 -30.71 -8.68
N LYS A 303 15.12 -30.33 -7.57
CA LYS A 303 14.00 -29.38 -7.50
C LYS A 303 14.41 -28.15 -6.69
N LEU A 304 14.02 -26.97 -7.17
CA LEU A 304 14.42 -25.69 -6.57
C LEU A 304 13.83 -25.47 -5.16
N CYS A 305 12.80 -26.23 -4.78
CA CYS A 305 12.20 -26.18 -3.45
C CYS A 305 13.06 -26.85 -2.36
N CYS A 306 14.04 -27.69 -2.71
CA CYS A 306 14.77 -28.51 -1.75
C CYS A 306 15.41 -27.68 -0.63
N TYR A 307 16.12 -26.60 -0.97
CA TYR A 307 16.70 -25.70 0.03
C TYR A 307 15.62 -25.08 0.93
N ALA A 308 14.57 -24.49 0.36
CA ALA A 308 13.52 -23.83 1.14
C ALA A 308 12.79 -24.81 2.08
N ASP A 309 12.62 -26.05 1.63
CA ASP A 309 11.93 -27.10 2.38
C ASP A 309 12.77 -27.66 3.52
N LEU A 310 14.09 -27.76 3.36
CA LEU A 310 14.98 -28.32 4.38
C LEU A 310 15.55 -27.26 5.33
N SER A 311 15.83 -26.04 4.84
CA SER A 311 16.45 -24.97 5.65
C SER A 311 15.57 -24.43 6.78
N GLN A 312 14.29 -24.80 6.83
CA GLN A 312 13.41 -24.52 7.97
C GLN A 312 13.70 -25.41 9.19
N TYR A 313 14.44 -26.51 9.02
CA TYR A 313 14.84 -27.43 10.10
C TYR A 313 16.28 -27.17 10.53
N GLU A 314 16.62 -27.58 11.76
CA GLU A 314 18.01 -27.59 12.23
C GLU A 314 18.75 -28.77 11.61
N LEU A 315 19.41 -28.53 10.47
CA LEU A 315 20.02 -29.60 9.66
C LEU A 315 21.26 -30.21 10.32
N PRO A 316 21.43 -31.55 10.28
CA PRO A 316 22.63 -32.20 10.80
C PRO A 316 23.90 -31.70 10.13
N THR A 317 24.95 -31.46 10.92
CA THR A 317 26.26 -31.02 10.41
C THR A 317 26.91 -32.06 9.50
N SER A 318 26.62 -33.35 9.72
CA SER A 318 27.03 -34.47 8.85
C SER A 318 26.44 -34.35 7.45
N PHE A 319 25.13 -34.07 7.35
CA PHE A 319 24.43 -33.82 6.08
C PHE A 319 25.08 -32.65 5.33
N ILE A 320 25.25 -31.49 5.96
CA ILE A 320 25.89 -30.31 5.33
C ILE A 320 27.34 -30.61 4.94
N GLY A 321 28.06 -31.38 5.76
CA GLY A 321 29.42 -31.83 5.47
C GLY A 321 29.52 -32.67 4.18
N SER A 322 28.54 -33.53 3.93
CA SER A 322 28.49 -34.35 2.69
C SER A 322 28.36 -33.51 1.42
N LEU A 323 27.63 -32.38 1.48
CA LEU A 323 27.37 -31.49 0.35
C LEU A 323 28.59 -30.64 -0.04
N LYS A 324 29.56 -30.46 0.87
CA LYS A 324 30.80 -29.73 0.56
C LYS A 324 31.69 -30.48 -0.43
N ASN A 325 31.54 -31.81 -0.51
CA ASN A 325 32.37 -32.67 -1.35
C ASN A 325 31.77 -32.89 -2.75
N SER A 326 30.51 -32.50 -2.99
CA SER A 326 29.81 -32.69 -4.27
C SER A 326 30.08 -31.52 -5.23
N THR A 327 31.33 -31.36 -5.67
CA THR A 327 31.70 -30.30 -6.63
C THR A 327 31.40 -30.65 -8.09
N SER A 328 31.17 -31.93 -8.40
CA SER A 328 31.14 -32.47 -9.78
C SER A 328 29.74 -32.85 -10.29
N GLU A 329 28.67 -32.27 -9.76
CA GLU A 329 27.31 -32.63 -10.19
C GLU A 329 26.95 -32.04 -11.56
N GLU A 330 26.29 -32.86 -12.39
CA GLU A 330 25.81 -32.48 -13.73
C GLU A 330 24.51 -31.68 -13.68
N ASN A 331 23.66 -31.91 -12.67
CA ASN A 331 22.38 -31.23 -12.56
C ASN A 331 22.55 -29.84 -11.92
N LEU A 332 22.25 -28.78 -12.69
CA LEU A 332 22.34 -27.39 -12.23
C LEU A 332 21.55 -27.15 -10.92
N ILE A 333 20.34 -27.67 -10.80
CA ILE A 333 19.49 -27.39 -9.63
C ILE A 333 20.05 -28.06 -8.37
N THR A 334 20.65 -29.25 -8.49
CA THR A 334 21.35 -29.90 -7.38
C THR A 334 22.52 -29.03 -6.90
N VAL A 335 23.34 -28.51 -7.83
CA VAL A 335 24.41 -27.56 -7.49
C VAL A 335 23.87 -26.30 -6.82
N VAL A 336 22.78 -25.73 -7.34
CA VAL A 336 22.11 -24.54 -6.75
C VAL A 336 21.70 -24.80 -5.30
N ASN A 337 21.05 -25.92 -5.03
CA ASN A 337 20.65 -26.27 -3.66
C ASN A 337 21.87 -26.47 -2.75
N ASN A 338 22.89 -27.18 -3.23
CA ASN A 338 24.11 -27.44 -2.46
C ASN A 338 24.84 -26.15 -2.08
N ARG A 339 25.02 -25.24 -3.04
CA ARG A 339 25.60 -23.91 -2.80
C ARG A 339 24.79 -23.09 -1.80
N LYS A 340 23.45 -23.16 -1.84
CA LYS A 340 22.58 -22.52 -0.85
C LYS A 340 22.75 -23.13 0.54
N PHE A 341 22.80 -24.47 0.67
CA PHE A 341 23.01 -25.14 1.96
C PHE A 341 24.34 -24.79 2.63
N VAL A 342 25.42 -24.68 1.86
CA VAL A 342 26.74 -24.29 2.39
C VAL A 342 26.93 -22.77 2.47
N ASN A 343 25.91 -21.99 2.09
CA ASN A 343 25.90 -20.53 1.98
C ASN A 343 27.11 -19.96 1.21
N GLN A 344 27.47 -20.60 0.09
CA GLN A 344 28.57 -20.14 -0.75
C GLN A 344 28.12 -18.97 -1.63
N THR A 345 28.84 -17.85 -1.55
CA THR A 345 28.51 -16.63 -2.28
C THR A 345 29.30 -16.46 -3.57
N ASP A 346 30.49 -17.04 -3.71
CA ASP A 346 31.21 -17.06 -4.99
C ASP A 346 30.73 -18.22 -5.88
N ASN A 347 30.04 -17.87 -6.96
CA ASN A 347 29.33 -18.82 -7.83
C ASN A 347 29.49 -18.55 -9.33
N TRP A 348 30.46 -17.72 -9.73
CA TRP A 348 30.72 -17.44 -11.15
C TRP A 348 31.20 -18.69 -11.89
N ASP A 349 31.85 -19.62 -11.20
CA ASP A 349 32.26 -20.91 -11.73
C ASP A 349 31.06 -21.77 -12.19
N VAL A 350 29.94 -21.72 -11.46
CA VAL A 350 28.70 -22.39 -11.85
C VAL A 350 28.02 -21.62 -12.98
N TYR A 351 28.05 -20.29 -12.96
CA TYR A 351 27.51 -19.47 -14.04
C TYR A 351 28.18 -19.77 -15.39
N GLU A 352 29.51 -19.81 -15.46
CA GLU A 352 30.24 -20.10 -16.70
C GLU A 352 29.87 -21.47 -17.31
N ARG A 353 29.49 -22.44 -16.47
CA ARG A 353 29.02 -23.76 -16.93
C ARG A 353 27.59 -23.76 -17.47
N PHE A 354 26.74 -22.84 -17.00
CA PHE A 354 25.28 -22.86 -17.22
C PHE A 354 24.72 -21.49 -17.65
N SER A 355 25.55 -20.64 -18.27
CA SER A 355 25.22 -19.27 -18.67
C SER A 355 24.18 -19.22 -19.79
N THR A 356 24.18 -20.22 -20.67
CA THR A 356 23.19 -20.38 -21.73
C THR A 356 21.82 -20.73 -21.15
N LYS A 357 20.80 -19.95 -21.49
CA LYS A 357 19.43 -20.26 -21.08
C LYS A 357 18.93 -21.51 -21.81
N GLU A 358 18.51 -22.50 -21.03
CA GLU A 358 17.83 -23.70 -21.50
C GLU A 358 16.39 -23.79 -20.93
N GLY A 359 15.60 -24.75 -21.41
CA GLY A 359 14.23 -24.98 -20.96
C GLY A 359 13.20 -24.05 -21.62
N ALA A 360 12.08 -23.80 -20.94
CA ALA A 360 11.01 -22.97 -21.50
C ALA A 360 11.44 -21.50 -21.60
N GLU A 361 10.99 -20.81 -22.65
CA GLU A 361 11.35 -19.40 -22.91
C GLU A 361 11.07 -18.48 -21.71
N TYR A 362 9.96 -18.72 -21.00
CA TYR A 362 9.50 -17.89 -19.89
C TYR A 362 10.04 -18.32 -18.51
N ASP A 363 10.72 -19.47 -18.42
CA ASP A 363 11.34 -19.89 -17.17
C ASP A 363 12.57 -19.04 -16.85
N SER A 364 12.82 -18.76 -15.58
CA SER A 364 14.10 -18.15 -15.19
C SER A 364 15.20 -19.21 -15.14
N ASN A 365 16.42 -18.84 -15.52
CA ASN A 365 17.56 -19.78 -15.43
C ASN A 365 17.92 -19.97 -13.93
N PRO A 366 17.85 -21.20 -13.37
CA PRO A 366 18.14 -21.44 -11.95
C PRO A 366 19.54 -20.99 -11.49
N VAL A 367 20.51 -20.89 -12.41
CA VAL A 367 21.86 -20.40 -12.08
C VAL A 367 21.82 -18.97 -11.51
N ASN A 368 20.82 -18.18 -11.91
CA ASN A 368 20.66 -16.80 -11.45
C ASN A 368 20.16 -16.68 -10.01
N GLU A 369 19.77 -17.78 -9.36
CA GLU A 369 19.62 -17.84 -7.91
C GLU A 369 20.96 -17.68 -7.19
N LEU A 370 22.05 -18.18 -7.81
CA LEU A 370 23.40 -18.10 -7.27
C LEU A 370 24.09 -16.80 -7.63
N THR A 371 24.04 -16.38 -8.91
CA THR A 371 24.66 -15.12 -9.33
C THR A 371 24.02 -13.92 -8.63
N LEU A 372 22.71 -13.94 -8.39
CA LEU A 372 22.07 -12.89 -7.60
C LEU A 372 22.58 -12.88 -6.15
N ARG A 373 22.80 -14.04 -5.52
CA ARG A 373 23.42 -14.10 -4.18
C ARG A 373 24.85 -13.57 -4.20
N THR A 374 25.62 -13.87 -5.24
CA THR A 374 26.98 -13.33 -5.43
C THR A 374 26.95 -11.81 -5.55
N ILE A 375 26.10 -11.28 -6.43
CA ILE A 375 25.94 -9.83 -6.65
C ILE A 375 25.49 -9.15 -5.35
N VAL A 376 24.45 -9.65 -4.68
CA VAL A 376 23.93 -9.03 -3.46
C VAL A 376 24.96 -9.03 -2.33
N SER A 377 25.78 -10.08 -2.23
CA SER A 377 26.86 -10.16 -1.23
C SER A 377 28.04 -9.23 -1.55
N ASP A 378 28.20 -8.84 -2.81
CA ASP A 378 29.26 -7.92 -3.29
C ASP A 378 28.87 -6.44 -3.17
N LEU A 379 27.58 -6.11 -2.96
CA LEU A 379 27.11 -4.72 -2.90
C LEU A 379 27.66 -3.97 -1.68
N ASP A 380 28.45 -2.93 -1.94
CA ASP A 380 29.14 -2.12 -0.91
C ASP A 380 28.68 -0.64 -0.84
N SER A 381 27.62 -0.28 -1.57
CA SER A 381 27.09 1.08 -1.77
C SER A 381 27.97 2.07 -2.53
N SER A 382 29.20 1.71 -2.90
CA SER A 382 30.05 2.57 -3.73
C SER A 382 29.49 2.69 -5.15
N PRO A 383 29.60 3.86 -5.80
CA PRO A 383 29.13 4.03 -7.18
C PRO A 383 29.80 3.10 -8.18
N GLN A 384 31.09 2.83 -8.00
CA GLN A 384 31.86 1.95 -8.88
C GLN A 384 31.35 0.51 -8.80
N ASN A 385 31.15 -0.01 -7.58
CA ASN A 385 30.53 -1.31 -7.36
C ASN A 385 29.10 -1.36 -7.93
N THR A 386 28.32 -0.30 -7.71
CA THR A 386 26.94 -0.19 -8.23
C THR A 386 26.92 -0.27 -9.76
N ILE A 387 27.79 0.47 -10.46
CA ILE A 387 27.91 0.45 -11.92
C ILE A 387 28.39 -0.92 -12.41
N LYS A 388 29.37 -1.54 -11.74
CA LYS A 388 29.85 -2.90 -12.04
C LYS A 388 28.68 -3.89 -12.01
N ASN A 389 27.89 -3.86 -10.93
CA ASN A 389 26.77 -4.78 -10.73
C ASN A 389 25.57 -4.47 -11.65
N ILE A 390 25.36 -3.22 -12.08
CA ILE A 390 24.42 -2.87 -13.15
C ILE A 390 24.82 -3.59 -14.45
N VAL A 391 26.10 -3.56 -14.83
CA VAL A 391 26.57 -4.26 -16.04
C VAL A 391 26.29 -5.76 -15.95
N LEU A 392 26.62 -6.37 -14.80
CA LEU A 392 26.38 -7.80 -14.58
C LEU A 392 24.89 -8.14 -14.68
N LEU A 393 24.00 -7.42 -13.99
CA LEU A 393 22.56 -7.68 -14.06
C LEU A 393 22.01 -7.51 -15.49
N LYS A 394 22.46 -6.51 -16.24
CA LYS A 394 22.06 -6.33 -17.64
C LYS A 394 22.50 -7.51 -18.50
N HIS A 395 23.76 -7.95 -18.36
CA HIS A 395 24.27 -9.11 -19.08
C HIS A 395 23.47 -10.39 -18.76
N LEU A 396 23.18 -10.64 -17.48
CA LEU A 396 22.35 -11.79 -17.08
C LEU A 396 20.94 -11.71 -17.69
N LEU A 397 20.35 -10.53 -17.77
CA LEU A 397 19.03 -10.28 -18.36
C LEU A 397 18.99 -10.42 -19.89
N GLU A 398 20.13 -10.42 -20.59
CA GLU A 398 20.16 -10.70 -22.03
C GLU A 398 19.73 -12.15 -22.32
N GLN A 399 20.21 -13.09 -21.50
CA GLN A 399 19.86 -14.51 -21.57
C GLN A 399 18.63 -14.84 -20.73
N ASP A 400 18.41 -14.18 -19.59
CA ASP A 400 17.32 -14.47 -18.64
C ASP A 400 16.27 -13.34 -18.59
N LYS A 401 15.75 -12.97 -19.77
CA LYS A 401 14.94 -11.77 -20.05
C LYS A 401 13.74 -11.53 -19.14
N TYR A 402 13.15 -12.59 -18.58
CA TYR A 402 11.93 -12.51 -17.79
C TYR A 402 12.17 -12.66 -16.28
N ASN A 403 13.41 -12.82 -15.84
CA ASN A 403 13.73 -12.93 -14.43
C ASN A 403 13.44 -11.63 -13.68
N TYR A 404 12.33 -11.63 -12.94
CA TYR A 404 11.84 -10.44 -12.28
C TYR A 404 12.75 -10.00 -11.13
N LYS A 405 13.42 -10.92 -10.43
CA LYS A 405 14.31 -10.56 -9.31
C LYS A 405 15.48 -9.72 -9.82
N LEU A 406 16.11 -10.13 -10.90
CA LEU A 406 17.19 -9.36 -11.54
C LEU A 406 16.70 -7.96 -11.98
N LYS A 407 15.49 -7.86 -12.54
CA LYS A 407 14.88 -6.57 -12.92
C LYS A 407 14.60 -5.67 -11.71
N LEU A 408 14.07 -6.21 -10.62
CA LEU A 408 13.83 -5.45 -9.39
C LEU A 408 15.16 -4.92 -8.82
N TRP A 409 16.18 -5.77 -8.71
CA TRP A 409 17.52 -5.36 -8.27
C TRP A 409 18.18 -4.33 -9.17
N LEU A 410 18.02 -4.45 -10.49
CA LEU A 410 18.52 -3.47 -11.45
C LEU A 410 17.88 -2.08 -11.21
N MET A 411 16.58 -2.03 -10.95
CA MET A 411 15.92 -0.77 -10.55
C MET A 411 16.43 -0.25 -9.20
N LYS A 412 16.71 -1.12 -8.20
CA LYS A 412 17.32 -0.70 -6.92
C LYS A 412 18.69 -0.06 -7.14
N LEU A 413 19.54 -0.65 -7.98
CA LEU A 413 20.87 -0.09 -8.29
C LEU A 413 20.76 1.24 -9.02
N TYR A 414 19.91 1.36 -10.04
CA TYR A 414 19.68 2.64 -10.72
C TYR A 414 19.11 3.71 -9.78
N SER A 415 18.33 3.33 -8.76
CA SER A 415 17.82 4.29 -7.77
C SER A 415 18.91 4.85 -6.84
N GLN A 416 20.11 4.29 -6.83
CA GLN A 416 21.27 4.84 -6.12
C GLN A 416 22.00 5.92 -6.93
N LEU A 417 21.70 6.05 -8.23
CA LEU A 417 22.38 6.94 -9.15
C LEU A 417 21.45 8.05 -9.65
N ASN A 418 22.03 9.03 -10.35
CA ASN A 418 21.27 10.08 -11.03
C ASN A 418 20.68 9.64 -12.39
N THR A 419 20.54 8.33 -12.62
CA THR A 419 20.12 7.70 -13.89
C THR A 419 18.61 7.46 -13.96
N ASN A 420 17.85 8.54 -13.74
CA ASN A 420 16.45 8.46 -13.33
C ASN A 420 15.47 8.08 -14.46
N ASP A 421 15.89 8.17 -15.71
CA ASP A 421 15.13 7.83 -16.91
C ASP A 421 15.17 6.33 -17.26
N LEU A 422 16.10 5.56 -16.67
CA LEU A 422 16.30 4.13 -16.98
C LEU A 422 15.37 3.17 -16.21
N ILE A 423 14.68 3.64 -15.17
CA ILE A 423 13.87 2.79 -14.28
C ILE A 423 12.51 2.45 -14.90
N PHE A 424 11.80 3.44 -15.45
CA PHE A 424 10.46 3.26 -16.02
C PHE A 424 10.41 2.18 -17.14
N PRO A 425 11.38 2.11 -18.06
CA PRO A 425 11.43 1.02 -19.06
C PRO A 425 11.45 -0.38 -18.44
N ILE A 426 12.19 -0.59 -17.34
CA ILE A 426 12.26 -1.87 -16.65
C ILE A 426 10.94 -2.19 -15.95
N TYR A 427 10.38 -1.19 -15.25
CA TYR A 427 9.09 -1.30 -14.56
C TYR A 427 7.97 -1.66 -15.55
N ASN A 428 7.88 -0.96 -16.68
CA ASN A 428 6.91 -1.24 -17.73
C ASN A 428 7.18 -2.61 -18.40
N GLY A 429 8.44 -3.01 -18.53
CA GLY A 429 8.85 -4.31 -19.04
C GLY A 429 8.47 -5.50 -18.15
N LEU A 430 8.19 -5.26 -16.86
CA LEU A 430 7.58 -6.23 -15.93
C LEU A 430 6.04 -6.31 -16.09
N LYS A 431 5.43 -5.45 -16.90
CA LYS A 431 3.98 -5.34 -17.11
C LYS A 431 3.21 -5.13 -15.80
N ILE A 432 3.78 -4.32 -14.90
CA ILE A 432 3.15 -3.99 -13.63
C ILE A 432 1.82 -3.29 -13.87
N ARG A 433 0.74 -3.84 -13.30
CA ARG A 433 -0.63 -3.34 -13.48
C ARG A 433 -1.49 -3.49 -12.22
N MET A 434 -2.54 -2.69 -12.13
CA MET A 434 -3.53 -2.73 -11.06
C MET A 434 -2.87 -2.72 -9.66
N THR A 435 -3.26 -3.62 -8.76
CA THR A 435 -2.77 -3.72 -7.37
C THR A 435 -1.26 -3.81 -7.25
N GLN A 436 -0.54 -4.27 -8.28
CA GLN A 436 0.92 -4.27 -8.24
C GLN A 436 1.50 -2.85 -8.21
N HIS A 437 0.78 -1.82 -8.68
CA HIS A 437 1.21 -0.44 -8.45
C HIS A 437 1.16 -0.09 -6.96
N GLU A 438 0.14 -0.49 -6.22
CA GLU A 438 0.11 -0.24 -4.76
C GLU A 438 1.36 -0.80 -4.06
N THR A 439 1.83 -1.97 -4.49
CA THR A 439 2.94 -2.67 -3.82
C THR A 439 4.33 -2.31 -4.38
N LEU A 440 4.47 -2.01 -5.66
CA LEU A 440 5.76 -1.83 -6.34
C LEU A 440 6.04 -0.40 -6.81
N ASN A 441 5.08 0.53 -6.71
CA ASN A 441 5.25 1.90 -7.18
C ASN A 441 6.48 2.63 -6.60
N TYR A 442 6.90 2.24 -5.38
CA TYR A 442 8.07 2.85 -4.74
C TYR A 442 9.37 2.67 -5.55
N TYR A 443 9.49 1.66 -6.43
CA TYR A 443 10.63 1.53 -7.34
C TYR A 443 10.80 2.74 -8.27
N LEU A 444 9.72 3.49 -8.54
CA LEU A 444 9.71 4.67 -9.39
C LEU A 444 10.10 5.96 -8.63
N THR A 445 10.57 5.87 -7.39
CA THR A 445 10.78 7.03 -6.51
C THR A 445 11.67 8.11 -7.13
N THR A 446 12.81 7.70 -7.68
CA THR A 446 13.83 8.61 -8.23
C THR A 446 13.54 9.08 -9.65
N THR A 447 12.50 8.53 -10.31
CA THR A 447 12.21 8.83 -11.72
C THR A 447 12.12 10.33 -12.03
N ASN A 448 12.64 10.70 -13.19
CA ASN A 448 12.79 12.10 -13.60
C ASN A 448 11.43 12.78 -13.87
N PRO A 449 11.32 14.10 -13.66
CA PRO A 449 10.09 14.85 -13.93
C PRO A 449 9.89 15.14 -15.42
N SER A 450 9.59 14.10 -16.21
CA SER A 450 9.27 14.22 -17.64
C SER A 450 7.75 14.19 -17.87
N LYS A 451 7.30 14.69 -19.04
CA LYS A 451 5.88 14.63 -19.40
C LYS A 451 5.38 13.19 -19.58
N ILE A 452 6.21 12.31 -20.15
CA ILE A 452 5.90 10.89 -20.32
C ILE A 452 5.67 10.23 -18.96
N ASN A 453 6.57 10.49 -18.00
CA ASN A 453 6.44 9.95 -16.66
C ASN A 453 5.21 10.52 -15.94
N LEU A 454 4.91 11.82 -16.09
CA LEU A 454 3.70 12.43 -15.55
C LEU A 454 2.43 11.71 -16.03
N ASP A 455 2.34 11.40 -17.32
CA ASP A 455 1.18 10.70 -17.87
C ASP A 455 1.10 9.25 -17.36
N ALA A 456 2.24 8.57 -17.18
CA ALA A 456 2.29 7.26 -16.53
C ALA A 456 1.86 7.31 -15.05
N TRP A 457 2.28 8.33 -14.30
CA TRP A 457 1.84 8.56 -12.92
C TRP A 457 0.33 8.82 -12.82
N VAL A 458 -0.24 9.58 -13.76
CA VAL A 458 -1.70 9.78 -13.83
C VAL A 458 -2.41 8.47 -14.16
N ASP A 459 -1.84 7.61 -15.00
CA ASP A 459 -2.38 6.28 -15.27
C ASP A 459 -2.39 5.38 -14.03
N ILE A 460 -1.30 5.40 -13.25
CA ILE A 460 -1.24 4.76 -11.93
C ILE A 460 -2.34 5.30 -11.02
N TYR A 461 -2.59 6.62 -11.02
CA TYR A 461 -3.70 7.19 -10.24
C TYR A 461 -5.08 6.71 -10.71
N ARG A 462 -5.29 6.53 -12.02
CA ARG A 462 -6.55 5.97 -12.55
C ARG A 462 -6.81 4.56 -12.01
N PHE A 463 -5.77 3.74 -11.82
CA PHE A 463 -5.92 2.46 -11.13
C PHE A 463 -6.53 2.63 -9.72
N TYR A 464 -6.08 3.60 -8.93
CA TYR A 464 -6.64 3.82 -7.58
C TYR A 464 -8.12 4.22 -7.64
N LEU A 465 -8.53 5.03 -8.63
CA LEU A 465 -9.94 5.34 -8.85
C LEU A 465 -10.76 4.10 -9.19
N THR A 466 -10.27 3.28 -10.12
CA THR A 466 -10.91 2.01 -10.52
C THR A 466 -11.01 1.07 -9.33
N SER A 467 -9.91 0.86 -8.60
CA SER A 467 -9.85 -0.05 -7.45
C SER A 467 -10.79 0.40 -6.33
N LYS A 468 -10.87 1.69 -6.01
CA LYS A 468 -11.83 2.24 -5.03
C LYS A 468 -13.28 1.91 -5.40
N GLN A 469 -13.65 2.03 -6.67
CA GLN A 469 -15.00 1.73 -7.12
C GLN A 469 -15.28 0.22 -7.14
N GLU A 470 -14.36 -0.58 -7.68
CA GLU A 470 -14.49 -2.05 -7.76
C GLU A 470 -14.60 -2.69 -6.38
N ILE A 471 -13.78 -2.26 -5.40
CA ILE A 471 -13.84 -2.82 -4.06
C ILE A 471 -15.12 -2.43 -3.31
N LYS A 472 -15.61 -1.20 -3.52
CA LYS A 472 -16.89 -0.75 -2.94
C LYS A 472 -18.02 -1.62 -3.46
N GLU A 473 -18.08 -1.82 -4.77
CA GLU A 473 -19.05 -2.71 -5.42
C GLU A 473 -18.90 -4.16 -4.94
N SER A 474 -17.67 -4.65 -4.77
CA SER A 474 -17.40 -6.00 -4.24
C SER A 474 -17.88 -6.17 -2.80
N ILE A 475 -17.80 -5.13 -1.96
CA ILE A 475 -18.38 -5.15 -0.61
C ILE A 475 -19.90 -5.25 -0.69
N ILE A 476 -20.55 -4.40 -1.50
CA ILE A 476 -22.01 -4.42 -1.69
C ILE A 476 -22.46 -5.80 -2.17
N GLN A 477 -21.87 -6.31 -3.26
CA GLN A 477 -22.19 -7.63 -3.80
C GLN A 477 -21.86 -8.76 -2.81
N GLY A 478 -20.79 -8.63 -2.02
CA GLY A 478 -20.45 -9.61 -0.98
C GLY A 478 -21.54 -9.70 0.09
N PHE A 479 -22.11 -8.58 0.48
CA PHE A 479 -23.25 -8.51 1.39
C PHE A 479 -24.51 -9.06 0.73
N ASP A 480 -24.85 -8.61 -0.47
CA ASP A 480 -26.05 -9.06 -1.21
C ASP A 480 -26.09 -10.58 -1.46
N ASN A 481 -24.93 -11.18 -1.73
CA ASN A 481 -24.80 -12.61 -2.00
C ASN A 481 -24.52 -13.47 -0.74
N GLY A 482 -24.35 -12.84 0.43
CA GLY A 482 -24.09 -13.54 1.69
C GLY A 482 -22.70 -14.22 1.77
N VAL A 483 -21.67 -13.64 1.17
CA VAL A 483 -20.29 -14.19 1.13
C VAL A 483 -19.47 -13.72 2.33
N PHE A 484 -19.95 -14.03 3.53
CA PHE A 484 -19.38 -13.53 4.80
C PHE A 484 -17.94 -13.98 5.05
N ASN A 485 -17.55 -15.16 4.55
CA ASN A 485 -16.17 -15.65 4.67
C ASN A 485 -15.12 -14.84 3.89
N LYS A 486 -15.53 -13.95 2.97
CA LYS A 486 -14.63 -13.05 2.22
C LYS A 486 -14.86 -11.56 2.54
N LEU A 487 -16.01 -11.20 3.08
CA LEU A 487 -16.40 -9.81 3.33
C LEU A 487 -15.42 -9.03 4.20
N GLU A 488 -14.91 -9.64 5.28
CA GLU A 488 -13.90 -9.00 6.12
C GLU A 488 -12.62 -8.70 5.31
N GLY A 489 -12.22 -9.62 4.44
CA GLY A 489 -11.09 -9.43 3.52
C GLY A 489 -11.32 -8.27 2.54
N PHE A 490 -12.52 -8.14 1.97
CA PHE A 490 -12.85 -7.02 1.08
C PHE A 490 -12.82 -5.68 1.82
N ILE A 491 -13.41 -5.62 3.02
CA ILE A 491 -13.41 -4.42 3.86
C ILE A 491 -11.97 -4.03 4.22
N ASN A 492 -11.16 -4.99 4.68
CA ASN A 492 -9.77 -4.74 5.06
C ASN A 492 -8.90 -4.33 3.87
N PHE A 493 -9.11 -4.92 2.69
CA PHE A 493 -8.45 -4.50 1.46
C PHE A 493 -8.79 -3.04 1.12
N SER A 494 -10.07 -2.69 1.22
CA SER A 494 -10.55 -1.33 0.97
C SER A 494 -9.98 -0.30 1.95
N LYS A 495 -9.95 -0.62 3.26
CA LYS A 495 -9.28 0.20 4.29
C LYS A 495 -7.79 0.42 3.97
N ARG A 496 -7.07 -0.65 3.60
CA ARG A 496 -5.64 -0.60 3.30
C ARG A 496 -5.31 0.23 2.05
N MET A 497 -6.23 0.28 1.08
CA MET A 497 -6.09 1.06 -0.15
C MET A 497 -6.52 2.53 -0.02
N GLN A 498 -7.36 2.87 0.97
CA GLN A 498 -7.97 4.20 1.08
C GLN A 498 -6.95 5.33 1.27
N ASN A 499 -5.90 5.07 2.05
CA ASN A 499 -4.93 6.10 2.43
C ASN A 499 -3.52 5.52 2.55
N SER A 500 -3.09 4.75 1.54
CA SER A 500 -1.75 4.16 1.54
C SER A 500 -0.66 5.20 1.26
N ILE A 501 0.56 4.90 1.70
CA ILE A 501 1.74 5.69 1.35
C ILE A 501 1.95 5.70 -0.16
N SER A 502 1.68 4.60 -0.87
CA SER A 502 1.83 4.49 -2.32
C SER A 502 0.83 5.38 -3.09
N LEU A 503 -0.43 5.47 -2.64
CA LEU A 503 -1.42 6.40 -3.17
C LEU A 503 -0.97 7.85 -2.96
N ASN A 504 -0.63 8.20 -1.72
CA ASN A 504 -0.21 9.55 -1.37
C ASN A 504 1.10 9.95 -2.09
N PHE A 505 2.01 9.00 -2.29
CA PHE A 505 3.23 9.20 -3.09
C PHE A 505 2.91 9.45 -4.56
N THR A 506 1.97 8.70 -5.14
CA THR A 506 1.46 8.93 -6.50
C THR A 506 0.95 10.36 -6.66
N VAL A 507 0.10 10.82 -5.73
CA VAL A 507 -0.42 12.21 -5.76
C VAL A 507 0.70 13.24 -5.59
N ALA A 508 1.62 13.03 -4.65
CA ALA A 508 2.74 13.94 -4.43
C ALA A 508 3.66 14.05 -5.66
N LYS A 509 3.92 12.92 -6.33
CA LYS A 509 4.77 12.86 -7.53
C LYS A 509 4.09 13.54 -8.72
N ILE A 510 2.78 13.34 -8.91
CA ILE A 510 2.01 14.06 -9.95
C ILE A 510 2.08 15.57 -9.71
N LEU A 511 1.80 16.04 -8.49
CA LEU A 511 1.84 17.46 -8.14
C LEU A 511 3.22 18.07 -8.38
N GLN A 512 4.28 17.38 -7.94
CA GLN A 512 5.67 17.79 -8.14
C GLN A 512 5.99 17.95 -9.63
N ILE A 513 5.76 16.90 -10.43
CA ILE A 513 6.11 16.93 -11.86
C ILE A 513 5.26 17.97 -12.59
N SER A 514 3.95 18.05 -12.30
CA SER A 514 3.07 19.07 -12.88
C SER A 514 3.55 20.49 -12.60
N THR A 515 4.02 20.75 -11.38
CA THR A 515 4.52 22.07 -10.97
C THR A 515 5.87 22.40 -11.62
N ILE A 516 6.76 21.41 -11.76
CA ILE A 516 8.05 21.57 -12.44
C ILE A 516 7.85 21.89 -13.92
N LEU A 517 6.98 21.14 -14.60
CA LEU A 517 6.71 21.29 -16.04
C LEU A 517 5.79 22.47 -16.38
N GLY A 518 5.03 23.00 -15.41
CA GLY A 518 4.02 24.04 -15.64
C GLY A 518 2.75 23.50 -16.32
N THR A 519 2.37 22.25 -16.04
CA THR A 519 1.20 21.59 -16.63
C THR A 519 0.00 21.64 -15.66
N ASP A 520 -0.68 22.79 -15.65
CA ASP A 520 -1.76 23.09 -14.70
C ASP A 520 -3.01 22.21 -14.86
N GLY A 521 -3.16 21.49 -15.98
CA GLY A 521 -4.32 20.65 -16.28
C GLY A 521 -4.57 19.56 -15.22
N TYR A 522 -3.54 18.81 -14.84
CA TYR A 522 -3.67 17.80 -13.77
C TYR A 522 -3.64 18.43 -12.38
N LEU A 523 -2.87 19.51 -12.20
CA LEU A 523 -2.70 20.18 -10.91
C LEU A 523 -4.05 20.46 -10.24
N ASN A 524 -4.99 21.08 -10.95
CA ASN A 524 -6.29 21.45 -10.39
C ASN A 524 -7.09 20.26 -9.85
N TYR A 525 -7.10 19.13 -10.55
CA TYR A 525 -7.78 17.92 -10.10
C TYR A 525 -7.20 17.41 -8.77
N PHE A 526 -5.86 17.33 -8.69
CA PHE A 526 -5.19 16.83 -7.49
C PHE A 526 -5.26 17.80 -6.31
N ILE A 527 -5.25 19.11 -6.55
CA ILE A 527 -5.53 20.10 -5.50
C ILE A 527 -6.94 19.93 -4.94
N HIS A 528 -7.95 19.69 -5.79
CA HIS A 528 -9.30 19.39 -5.32
C HIS A 528 -9.33 18.09 -4.48
N TYR A 529 -8.65 17.03 -4.94
CA TYR A 529 -8.51 15.79 -4.17
C TYR A 529 -7.94 16.05 -2.75
N LEU A 530 -6.88 16.85 -2.63
CA LEU A 530 -6.28 17.18 -1.33
C LEU A 530 -7.25 17.93 -0.40
N LYS A 531 -7.97 18.92 -0.92
CA LYS A 531 -8.98 19.67 -0.15
C LYS A 531 -10.13 18.77 0.31
N THR A 532 -10.56 17.85 -0.54
CA THR A 532 -11.67 16.92 -0.24
C THR A 532 -11.27 15.87 0.80
N ASN A 533 -10.00 15.45 0.81
CA ASN A 533 -9.50 14.37 1.66
C ASN A 533 -8.54 14.86 2.75
N GLU A 534 -8.64 16.12 3.20
CA GLU A 534 -7.70 16.71 4.16
C GLU A 534 -7.49 15.83 5.41
N ALA A 535 -8.57 15.24 5.93
CA ALA A 535 -8.53 14.33 7.08
C ALA A 535 -7.63 13.11 6.83
N LEU A 536 -7.68 12.53 5.62
CA LEU A 536 -6.80 11.42 5.24
C LEU A 536 -5.36 11.90 5.08
N ILE A 537 -5.13 13.05 4.43
CA ILE A 537 -3.78 13.62 4.23
C ILE A 537 -3.05 13.84 5.54
N VAL A 538 -3.74 14.28 6.61
CA VAL A 538 -3.14 14.51 7.93
C VAL A 538 -3.00 13.25 8.77
N SER A 539 -3.80 12.21 8.50
CA SER A 539 -3.77 10.93 9.24
C SER A 539 -2.56 10.06 8.89
N ASP A 540 -2.36 8.98 9.63
CA ASP A 540 -1.30 8.01 9.32
C ASP A 540 -1.66 7.19 8.08
N TYR A 541 -0.63 6.84 7.30
CA TYR A 541 -0.78 6.14 6.04
C TYR A 541 -0.55 4.65 6.24
N THR A 542 -1.33 3.82 5.57
CA THR A 542 -1.08 2.38 5.50
C THR A 542 0.12 2.10 4.59
N ASP A 543 0.84 1.00 4.85
CA ASP A 543 1.95 0.58 4.00
C ASP A 543 1.73 -0.85 3.50
N ASN A 544 1.62 -0.98 2.17
CA ASN A 544 1.46 -2.25 1.48
C ASN A 544 2.60 -2.53 0.51
N ARG A 545 3.70 -1.77 0.58
CA ARG A 545 4.84 -1.91 -0.33
C ARG A 545 5.51 -3.28 -0.17
N ASP A 546 5.94 -3.83 -1.30
CA ASP A 546 6.59 -5.13 -1.36
C ASP A 546 8.12 -4.96 -1.38
N PHE A 547 8.72 -5.11 -0.19
CA PHE A 547 10.18 -5.13 0.03
C PHE A 547 10.73 -6.56 0.21
N LYS A 548 10.03 -7.56 -0.36
CA LYS A 548 10.30 -8.99 -0.15
C LYS A 548 10.49 -9.74 -1.46
N SER A 549 9.77 -9.40 -2.53
CA SER A 549 9.83 -10.14 -3.79
C SER A 549 11.24 -10.21 -4.40
N GLU A 550 12.06 -9.16 -4.26
CA GLU A 550 13.45 -9.18 -4.74
C GLU A 550 14.37 -10.12 -3.94
N TRP A 551 13.95 -10.46 -2.71
CA TRP A 551 14.64 -11.35 -1.77
C TRP A 551 14.11 -12.79 -1.79
N ASN A 552 13.11 -13.10 -2.63
CA ASN A 552 12.49 -14.42 -2.62
C ASN A 552 13.52 -15.52 -2.96
N GLY A 553 13.76 -16.44 -2.01
CA GLY A 553 14.78 -17.48 -2.12
C GLY A 553 16.20 -17.07 -1.67
N LEU A 554 16.37 -15.87 -1.10
CA LEU A 554 17.60 -15.30 -0.53
C LEU A 554 17.38 -14.97 0.96
N GLU A 555 18.48 -14.91 1.71
CA GLU A 555 18.46 -14.31 3.05
C GLU A 555 18.50 -12.78 2.90
N LYS A 556 17.57 -12.07 3.57
CA LYS A 556 17.54 -10.61 3.54
C LYS A 556 18.61 -10.05 4.46
N ILE A 557 19.58 -9.36 3.88
CA ILE A 557 20.65 -8.66 4.59
C ILE A 557 20.49 -7.13 4.45
N ASP A 558 21.18 -6.38 5.31
CA ASP A 558 21.30 -4.93 5.13
C ASP A 558 22.07 -4.66 3.82
N CYS A 559 21.40 -3.96 2.90
CA CYS A 559 21.90 -3.70 1.56
C CYS A 559 21.37 -2.33 1.10
N ILE A 560 21.69 -1.94 -0.13
CA ILE A 560 21.11 -0.72 -0.71
C ILE A 560 19.57 -0.81 -0.77
N ASP A 561 18.93 0.32 -0.49
CA ASP A 561 17.48 0.46 -0.50
C ASP A 561 17.05 1.51 -1.52
N VAL A 562 15.83 1.36 -2.04
CA VAL A 562 15.22 2.45 -2.83
C VAL A 562 15.00 3.64 -1.88
N PRO A 563 15.50 4.85 -2.19
CA PRO A 563 15.52 5.98 -1.26
C PRO A 563 14.15 6.65 -1.09
N VAL A 564 13.20 5.93 -0.48
CA VAL A 564 11.86 6.41 -0.15
C VAL A 564 11.92 7.42 1.01
N ASN A 565 11.05 8.42 0.98
CA ASN A 565 10.92 9.39 2.08
C ASN A 565 9.44 9.67 2.38
N ASP A 566 8.88 8.87 3.27
CA ASP A 566 7.44 8.85 3.55
C ASP A 566 6.96 10.12 4.24
N VAL A 567 7.78 10.67 5.14
CA VAL A 567 7.48 11.93 5.83
C VAL A 567 7.50 13.10 4.83
N ALA A 568 8.45 13.12 3.90
CA ALA A 568 8.49 14.10 2.82
C ALA A 568 7.23 14.04 1.94
N THR A 569 6.72 12.84 1.63
CA THR A 569 5.45 12.69 0.90
C THR A 569 4.30 13.41 1.61
N LYS A 570 4.09 13.13 2.90
CA LYS A 570 3.06 13.82 3.70
C LYS A 570 3.26 15.33 3.73
N LEU A 571 4.50 15.80 3.95
CA LEU A 571 4.80 17.23 3.96
C LEU A 571 4.56 17.89 2.60
N LYS A 572 4.88 17.25 1.47
CA LYS A 572 4.57 17.77 0.13
C LYS A 572 3.08 17.95 -0.07
N LEU A 573 2.27 16.96 0.29
CA LEU A 573 0.82 17.08 0.21
C LEU A 573 0.32 18.25 1.08
N LEU A 574 0.86 18.42 2.29
CA LEU A 574 0.56 19.58 3.14
C LEU A 574 1.00 20.90 2.51
N VAL A 575 2.17 20.97 1.85
CA VAL A 575 2.60 22.17 1.12
C VAL A 575 1.54 22.56 0.10
N TYR A 576 1.11 21.63 -0.76
CA TYR A 576 0.10 21.89 -1.77
C TYR A 576 -1.27 22.25 -1.16
N SER A 577 -1.71 21.54 -0.11
CA SER A 577 -2.93 21.90 0.62
C SER A 577 -2.88 23.34 1.16
N ILE A 578 -1.75 23.75 1.75
CA ILE A 578 -1.59 25.10 2.32
C ILE A 578 -1.49 26.17 1.23
N VAL A 579 -0.74 25.93 0.15
CA VAL A 579 -0.60 26.87 -0.98
C VAL A 579 -1.97 27.28 -1.53
N PHE A 580 -2.87 26.30 -1.64
CA PHE A 580 -4.20 26.47 -2.19
C PHE A 580 -5.30 26.62 -1.12
N GLU A 581 -4.97 26.70 0.16
CA GLU A 581 -5.94 27.02 1.21
C GLU A 581 -6.38 28.49 1.09
N ASP A 582 -7.68 28.74 0.92
CA ASP A 582 -8.20 30.08 0.65
C ASP A 582 -8.74 30.74 1.94
N GLN A 583 -8.92 29.97 3.02
CA GLN A 583 -9.45 30.40 4.31
C GLN A 583 -8.32 30.50 5.36
N ASP A 584 -8.28 29.59 6.33
CA ASP A 584 -7.31 29.57 7.43
C ASP A 584 -6.34 28.39 7.32
N ALA A 585 -5.11 28.67 6.88
CA ALA A 585 -4.05 27.68 6.79
C ALA A 585 -3.40 27.32 8.15
N SER A 586 -3.79 27.97 9.25
CA SER A 586 -3.13 27.81 10.56
C SER A 586 -3.21 26.39 11.10
N ARG A 587 -4.32 25.68 10.86
CA ARG A 587 -4.47 24.26 11.26
C ARG A 587 -3.44 23.38 10.55
N LEU A 588 -3.36 23.47 9.23
CA LEU A 588 -2.44 22.70 8.41
C LEU A 588 -0.97 23.03 8.74
N LEU A 589 -0.65 24.30 9.00
CA LEU A 589 0.68 24.72 9.43
C LEU A 589 1.08 24.16 10.81
N LYS A 590 0.12 24.01 11.75
CA LYS A 590 0.38 23.35 13.04
C LYS A 590 0.74 21.86 12.84
N VAL A 591 0.01 21.17 11.95
CA VAL A 591 0.31 19.78 11.59
C VAL A 591 1.69 19.68 10.94
N PHE A 592 1.97 20.53 9.96
CA PHE A 592 3.27 20.61 9.28
C PHE A 592 4.42 20.80 10.27
N ASN A 593 4.29 21.76 11.20
CA ASN A 593 5.32 22.03 12.19
C ASN A 593 5.50 20.87 13.18
N LYS A 594 4.42 20.20 13.59
CA LYS A 594 4.47 19.01 14.44
C LYS A 594 5.25 17.87 13.76
N ILE A 595 5.01 17.64 12.48
CA ILE A 595 5.70 16.59 11.71
C ILE A 595 7.19 16.92 11.56
N THR A 596 7.52 18.13 11.09
CA THR A 596 8.92 18.55 10.90
C THR A 596 9.73 18.56 12.18
N SER A 597 9.12 18.85 13.33
CA SER A 597 9.79 18.79 14.65
C SER A 597 10.23 17.37 15.05
N ASN A 598 9.62 16.33 14.47
CA ASN A 598 9.90 14.93 14.76
C ASN A 598 10.49 14.19 13.55
N ALA A 599 10.78 14.89 12.45
CA ALA A 599 11.22 14.27 11.21
C ALA A 599 12.70 13.87 11.28
N LYS A 600 12.99 12.64 10.85
CA LYS A 600 14.36 12.12 10.71
C LYS A 600 14.86 12.42 9.30
N PHE A 601 15.33 13.64 9.08
CA PHE A 601 15.71 14.14 7.77
C PHE A 601 17.21 14.38 7.62
N SER A 602 17.67 14.40 6.36
CA SER A 602 18.97 14.92 5.98
C SER A 602 19.10 16.41 6.36
N VAL A 603 20.33 16.95 6.37
CA VAL A 603 20.57 18.38 6.66
C VAL A 603 19.83 19.28 5.64
N PHE A 604 19.84 18.88 4.36
CA PHE A 604 19.15 19.63 3.31
C PHE A 604 17.63 19.56 3.45
N ASP A 605 17.03 18.39 3.70
CA ASP A 605 15.58 18.28 3.86
C ASP A 605 15.07 19.07 5.07
N ASN A 606 15.80 19.06 6.19
CA ASN A 606 15.50 19.91 7.35
C ASN A 606 15.49 21.40 6.96
N LEU A 607 16.48 21.85 6.19
CA LEU A 607 16.52 23.22 5.68
C LEU A 607 15.31 23.47 4.76
N LEU A 608 15.07 22.60 3.79
CA LEU A 608 14.02 22.74 2.78
C LEU A 608 12.64 22.89 3.42
N TYR A 609 12.26 22.02 4.35
CA TYR A 609 10.94 22.10 4.99
C TYR A 609 10.81 23.28 5.95
N LYS A 610 11.92 23.78 6.50
CA LYS A 610 11.92 25.05 7.23
C LYS A 610 11.74 26.24 6.29
N LEU A 611 12.33 26.22 5.09
CA LEU A 611 12.07 27.23 4.05
C LEU A 611 10.60 27.19 3.61
N TYR A 612 10.03 26.00 3.36
CA TYR A 612 8.60 25.86 3.07
C TYR A 612 7.73 26.42 4.19
N PHE A 613 7.97 26.04 5.44
CA PHE A 613 7.17 26.55 6.57
C PHE A 613 7.18 28.08 6.65
N ASN A 614 8.36 28.70 6.56
CA ASN A 614 8.47 30.15 6.61
C ASN A 614 7.77 30.82 5.42
N LEU A 615 7.94 30.30 4.21
CA LEU A 615 7.31 30.79 2.99
C LEU A 615 5.78 30.75 3.10
N LEU A 616 5.24 29.60 3.51
CA LEU A 616 3.80 29.37 3.62
C LEU A 616 3.21 30.22 4.75
N LYS A 617 3.88 30.31 5.91
CA LYS A 617 3.39 31.13 7.02
C LYS A 617 3.32 32.61 6.66
N ILE A 618 4.32 33.15 5.94
CA ILE A 618 4.30 34.55 5.47
C ILE A 618 3.16 34.81 4.48
N THR A 619 2.86 33.86 3.59
CA THR A 619 1.94 34.09 2.48
C THR A 619 0.50 33.66 2.75
N LYS A 620 0.28 32.71 3.67
CA LYS A 620 -1.01 32.05 3.91
C LYS A 620 -1.58 32.29 5.31
N THR A 621 -0.92 33.09 6.14
CA THR A 621 -1.45 33.48 7.46
C THR A 621 -1.31 34.98 7.69
N LYS A 622 -2.13 35.52 8.59
CA LYS A 622 -2.04 36.92 9.01
C LYS A 622 -1.07 37.02 10.18
N LEU A 623 0.10 37.60 9.92
CA LEU A 623 1.16 37.80 10.91
C LEU A 623 1.33 39.29 11.24
N ASN A 624 1.91 39.59 12.39
CA ASN A 624 2.38 40.95 12.63
C ASN A 624 3.66 41.25 11.79
N PRO A 625 4.03 42.52 11.58
CA PRO A 625 5.20 42.87 10.78
C PRO A 625 6.52 42.28 11.31
N GLN A 626 6.70 42.18 12.64
CA GLN A 626 7.91 41.66 13.26
C GLN A 626 8.09 40.16 12.99
N GLU A 627 7.02 39.38 13.12
CA GLU A 627 6.97 37.95 12.78
C GLU A 627 7.25 37.74 11.28
N THR A 628 6.60 38.54 10.44
CA THR A 628 6.80 38.48 8.98
C THR A 628 8.26 38.72 8.63
N GLN A 629 8.86 39.78 9.19
CA GLN A 629 10.26 40.13 8.95
C GLN A 629 11.22 39.05 9.46
N SER A 630 10.95 38.46 10.64
CA SER A 630 11.76 37.38 11.22
C SER A 630 11.82 36.15 10.30
N LEU A 631 10.66 35.66 9.87
CA LEU A 631 10.56 34.50 8.99
C LEU A 631 11.19 34.78 7.62
N TYR A 632 10.97 35.99 7.09
CA TYR A 632 11.53 36.45 5.83
C TYR A 632 13.06 36.55 5.86
N ASN A 633 13.63 37.11 6.93
CA ASN A 633 15.08 37.23 7.09
C ASN A 633 15.77 35.86 7.02
N TYR A 634 15.13 34.81 7.57
CA TYR A 634 15.64 33.45 7.45
C TYR A 634 15.64 32.96 5.99
N LEU A 635 14.57 33.22 5.22
CA LEU A 635 14.52 32.90 3.79
C LEU A 635 15.60 33.68 3.03
N GLN A 636 15.71 34.99 3.24
CA GLN A 636 16.69 35.85 2.57
C GLN A 636 18.14 35.41 2.83
N LYS A 637 18.44 34.95 4.05
CA LYS A 637 19.78 34.46 4.43
C LYS A 637 20.13 33.13 3.76
N ASN A 638 19.16 32.24 3.59
CA ASN A 638 19.39 30.86 3.15
C ASN A 638 19.05 30.58 1.68
N LEU A 639 18.27 31.43 1.01
CA LEU A 639 18.03 31.37 -0.44
C LEU A 639 19.21 31.96 -1.20
N LYS A 640 20.37 31.30 -1.07
CA LYS A 640 21.62 31.59 -1.77
C LYS A 640 22.29 30.26 -2.07
N THR A 641 22.92 30.11 -3.24
CA THR A 641 23.60 28.86 -3.60
C THR A 641 24.66 28.46 -2.59
N ASP A 642 25.42 29.39 -2.02
CA ASP A 642 26.38 29.10 -0.94
C ASP A 642 25.79 28.39 0.28
N LYS A 643 24.49 28.58 0.56
CA LYS A 643 23.78 27.87 1.63
C LYS A 643 23.10 26.60 1.14
N LEU A 644 22.68 26.56 -0.11
CA LEU A 644 21.98 25.43 -0.72
C LEU A 644 22.93 24.37 -1.30
N LYS A 645 24.24 24.64 -1.43
CA LYS A 645 25.25 23.66 -1.87
C LYS A 645 25.29 22.40 -1.01
N ILE A 646 24.79 22.45 0.23
CA ILE A 646 24.63 21.28 1.11
C ILE A 646 23.69 20.21 0.54
N LEU A 647 22.91 20.54 -0.50
CA LEU A 647 22.07 19.60 -1.24
C LEU A 647 22.88 18.65 -2.13
N ILE A 648 24.13 19.04 -2.46
CA ILE A 648 25.04 18.27 -3.30
C ILE A 648 25.76 17.28 -2.38
N PRO A 649 25.52 15.97 -2.52
CA PRO A 649 26.22 14.95 -1.74
C PRO A 649 27.73 14.98 -2.03
N GLU A 650 28.54 14.52 -1.08
CA GLU A 650 29.98 14.37 -1.28
C GLU A 650 30.27 13.41 -2.44
N ASN A 651 29.53 12.30 -2.50
CA ASN A 651 29.46 11.42 -3.66
C ASN A 651 28.51 12.00 -4.72
N LEU A 652 29.08 12.67 -5.73
CA LEU A 652 28.30 13.29 -6.81
C LEU A 652 27.43 12.31 -7.62
N LEU A 653 27.77 11.02 -7.64
CA LEU A 653 27.02 10.00 -8.36
C LEU A 653 25.79 9.52 -7.58
N SER A 654 25.68 9.84 -6.27
CA SER A 654 24.50 9.52 -5.47
C SER A 654 23.25 10.17 -6.09
N GLY A 655 22.17 9.38 -6.20
CA GLY A 655 20.85 9.81 -6.65
C GLY A 655 20.25 10.93 -5.80
N GLU A 656 20.74 11.12 -4.57
CA GLU A 656 20.36 12.25 -3.70
C GLU A 656 20.57 13.60 -4.38
N LEU A 657 21.58 13.74 -5.25
CA LEU A 657 21.83 14.98 -5.98
C LEU A 657 20.60 15.41 -6.79
N THR A 658 20.08 14.52 -7.64
CA THR A 658 18.91 14.82 -8.47
C THR A 658 17.62 14.85 -7.68
N GLN A 659 17.47 14.03 -6.62
CA GLN A 659 16.31 14.12 -5.71
C GLN A 659 16.23 15.50 -5.05
N ASN A 660 17.34 15.97 -4.47
CA ASN A 660 17.41 17.26 -3.81
C ASN A 660 17.26 18.43 -4.79
N LEU A 661 17.89 18.34 -5.96
CA LEU A 661 17.77 19.36 -7.01
C LEU A 661 16.33 19.44 -7.55
N THR A 662 15.64 18.31 -7.71
CA THR A 662 14.22 18.26 -8.09
C THR A 662 13.35 18.96 -7.05
N ASN A 663 13.57 18.68 -5.76
CA ASN A 663 12.84 19.34 -4.67
C ASN A 663 13.14 20.85 -4.59
N LEU A 664 14.35 21.29 -4.92
CA LEU A 664 14.70 22.71 -4.99
C LEU A 664 13.99 23.41 -6.17
N VAL A 665 13.94 22.78 -7.34
CA VAL A 665 13.19 23.29 -8.51
C VAL A 665 11.71 23.46 -8.14
N GLU A 666 11.09 22.43 -7.55
CA GLU A 666 9.71 22.48 -7.07
C GLU A 666 9.47 23.64 -6.11
N PHE A 667 10.34 23.81 -5.10
CA PHE A 667 10.26 24.92 -4.14
C PHE A 667 10.27 26.28 -4.84
N ILE A 668 11.16 26.48 -5.82
CA ILE A 668 11.27 27.74 -6.57
C ILE A 668 10.01 28.00 -7.40
N LYS A 669 9.43 26.98 -8.03
CA LYS A 669 8.16 27.12 -8.75
C LYS A 669 7.04 27.53 -7.79
N ILE A 670 7.00 26.97 -6.58
CA ILE A 670 6.04 27.35 -5.53
C ILE A 670 6.26 28.79 -5.06
N VAL A 671 7.52 29.25 -4.88
CA VAL A 671 7.83 30.67 -4.59
C VAL A 671 7.26 31.57 -5.70
N LYS A 672 7.49 31.24 -6.97
CA LYS A 672 6.98 32.00 -8.13
C LYS A 672 5.44 31.99 -8.17
N LEU A 673 4.80 30.88 -7.84
CA LEU A 673 3.33 30.75 -7.79
C LEU A 673 2.72 31.59 -6.66
N LEU A 674 3.29 31.51 -5.44
CA LEU A 674 2.83 32.29 -4.31
C LEU A 674 3.08 33.79 -4.50
N ALA A 675 4.18 34.19 -5.15
CA ALA A 675 4.44 35.60 -5.47
C ALA A 675 3.36 36.19 -6.41
N LYS A 676 2.82 35.39 -7.33
CA LYS A 676 1.70 35.79 -8.19
C LYS A 676 0.38 35.88 -7.43
N ARG A 677 0.10 34.92 -6.53
CA ARG A 677 -1.16 34.86 -5.76
C ARG A 677 -1.21 35.85 -4.59
N HIS A 678 -0.08 36.12 -3.95
CA HIS A 678 0.06 37.02 -2.79
C HIS A 678 1.23 38.01 -3.01
N PRO A 679 1.08 38.99 -3.91
CA PRO A 679 2.16 39.92 -4.23
C PRO A 679 2.58 40.76 -3.02
N SER A 680 3.89 40.81 -2.75
CA SER A 680 4.48 41.69 -1.74
C SER A 680 5.93 42.03 -2.09
N SER A 681 6.48 43.09 -1.48
CA SER A 681 7.89 43.46 -1.65
C SER A 681 8.83 42.32 -1.26
N TYR A 682 8.52 41.64 -0.15
CA TYR A 682 9.25 40.47 0.33
C TYR A 682 9.24 39.34 -0.71
N MET A 683 8.08 38.96 -1.24
CA MET A 683 7.96 37.90 -2.24
C MET A 683 8.68 38.24 -3.55
N ASN A 684 8.58 39.48 -4.03
CA ASN A 684 9.33 39.94 -5.21
C ASN A 684 10.85 39.83 -4.98
N GLN A 685 11.33 40.14 -3.78
CA GLN A 685 12.72 39.97 -3.43
C GLN A 685 13.14 38.49 -3.39
N LEU A 686 12.30 37.58 -2.87
CA LEU A 686 12.57 36.14 -2.94
C LEU A 686 12.66 35.65 -4.39
N VAL A 687 11.76 36.10 -5.28
CA VAL A 687 11.81 35.81 -6.72
C VAL A 687 13.12 36.31 -7.33
N ASN A 688 13.63 37.47 -6.92
CA ASN A 688 14.92 37.96 -7.38
C ASN A 688 16.11 37.14 -6.85
N LEU A 689 16.05 36.65 -5.60
CA LEU A 689 17.11 35.82 -5.01
C LEU A 689 17.29 34.48 -5.71
N VAL A 690 16.22 33.89 -6.25
CA VAL A 690 16.28 32.58 -6.93
C VAL A 690 16.66 32.67 -8.41
N LYS A 691 16.57 33.85 -9.04
CA LYS A 691 16.95 34.06 -10.46
C LYS A 691 18.34 33.55 -10.84
N PRO A 692 19.42 33.77 -10.05
CA PRO A 692 20.76 33.35 -10.47
C PRO A 692 21.00 31.85 -10.29
N PHE A 693 20.13 31.09 -9.61
CA PHE A 693 20.41 29.70 -9.24
C PHE A 693 20.70 28.81 -10.44
N GLY A 694 19.93 28.91 -11.53
CA GLY A 694 20.20 28.12 -12.74
C GLY A 694 21.61 28.33 -13.29
N LYS A 695 22.09 29.59 -13.31
CA LYS A 695 23.46 29.92 -13.74
C LYS A 695 24.50 29.44 -12.72
N GLU A 696 24.27 29.71 -11.44
CA GLU A 696 25.21 29.38 -10.37
C GLU A 696 25.40 27.87 -10.21
N PHE A 697 24.33 27.06 -10.27
CA PHE A 697 24.43 25.59 -10.24
C PHE A 697 25.06 25.02 -11.52
N LYS A 698 24.79 25.59 -12.71
CA LYS A 698 25.49 25.19 -13.96
C LYS A 698 26.99 25.39 -13.85
N ASN A 699 27.45 26.45 -13.20
CA ASN A 699 28.87 26.73 -12.98
C ASN A 699 29.57 25.71 -12.06
N LEU A 700 28.83 24.90 -11.29
CA LEU A 700 29.38 23.84 -10.44
C LEU A 700 29.79 22.59 -11.24
N LYS A 701 29.49 22.55 -12.55
CA LYS A 701 29.89 21.49 -13.49
C LYS A 701 29.55 20.08 -13.00
N LEU A 702 28.36 19.91 -12.44
CA LEU A 702 27.93 18.66 -11.80
C LEU A 702 27.92 17.48 -12.78
N VAL A 703 27.54 17.70 -14.04
CA VAL A 703 27.55 16.66 -15.08
C VAL A 703 28.98 16.27 -15.45
N GLN A 704 29.83 17.25 -15.77
CA GLN A 704 31.21 17.00 -16.20
C GLN A 704 32.01 16.26 -15.12
N ARG A 705 31.86 16.67 -13.85
CA ARG A 705 32.53 16.00 -12.73
C ARG A 705 32.04 14.57 -12.54
N GLN A 706 30.75 14.29 -12.75
CA GLN A 706 30.24 12.91 -12.71
C GLN A 706 30.80 12.06 -13.87
N HIS A 707 30.87 12.63 -15.08
CA HIS A 707 31.47 11.96 -16.24
C HIS A 707 32.95 11.66 -16.01
N GLU A 708 33.72 12.62 -15.49
CA GLU A 708 35.14 12.45 -15.13
C GLU A 708 35.33 11.32 -14.11
N ILE A 709 34.49 11.26 -13.07
CA ILE A 709 34.52 10.19 -12.07
C ILE A 709 34.25 8.83 -12.74
N ILE A 710 33.20 8.71 -13.55
CA ILE A 710 32.86 7.46 -14.26
C ILE A 710 33.99 7.01 -15.20
N ASP A 711 34.60 7.97 -15.92
CA ASP A 711 35.68 7.66 -16.85
C ASP A 711 36.95 7.21 -16.13
N SER A 712 37.21 7.73 -14.91
CA SER A 712 38.33 7.33 -14.05
C SER A 712 38.16 6.00 -13.30
N MET A 713 36.97 5.38 -13.32
CA MET A 713 36.73 4.09 -12.67
C MET A 713 37.31 2.94 -13.49
N ASP A 714 38.11 2.10 -12.83
CA ASP A 714 38.61 0.83 -13.36
C ASP A 714 37.61 -0.31 -13.06
N PHE A 715 37.47 -1.26 -13.98
CA PHE A 715 36.54 -2.38 -13.82
C PHE A 715 37.23 -3.71 -14.09
N GLU A 716 37.20 -4.59 -13.10
CA GLU A 716 37.58 -6.00 -13.21
C GLU A 716 36.32 -6.85 -12.98
N PRO A 717 35.45 -6.99 -14.00
CA PRO A 717 34.25 -7.79 -13.86
C PRO A 717 34.61 -9.28 -13.72
N PRO A 718 33.85 -10.06 -12.93
CA PRO A 718 34.11 -11.48 -12.71
C PRO A 718 33.84 -12.37 -13.93
N ILE A 719 33.20 -11.84 -14.96
CA ILE A 719 32.82 -12.51 -16.20
C ILE A 719 33.07 -11.59 -17.40
N SER A 720 33.10 -12.13 -18.62
CA SER A 720 33.35 -11.35 -19.83
C SER A 720 32.13 -10.49 -20.21
N VAL A 721 32.21 -9.17 -19.97
CA VAL A 721 31.13 -8.20 -20.24
C VAL A 721 31.65 -6.90 -20.85
N ASP A 722 30.82 -6.23 -21.67
CA ASP A 722 31.12 -4.89 -22.17
C ASP A 722 30.67 -3.80 -21.19
N ILE A 723 31.65 -3.17 -20.54
CA ILE A 723 31.43 -2.04 -19.63
C ILE A 723 31.14 -0.74 -20.43
N SER A 724 31.67 -0.62 -21.65
CA SER A 724 31.68 0.62 -22.43
C SER A 724 30.27 1.12 -22.76
N GLN A 725 29.42 0.22 -23.26
CA GLN A 725 28.04 0.55 -23.61
C GLN A 725 27.24 1.05 -22.40
N THR A 726 27.41 0.43 -21.23
CA THR A 726 26.71 0.83 -20.01
C THR A 726 27.28 2.14 -19.44
N LYS A 727 28.60 2.36 -19.49
CA LYS A 727 29.19 3.67 -19.12
C LYS A 727 28.61 4.79 -19.96
N LEU A 728 28.47 4.59 -21.27
CA LEU A 728 27.89 5.59 -22.17
C LEU A 728 26.42 5.87 -21.85
N GLU A 729 25.60 4.82 -21.68
CA GLU A 729 24.18 4.97 -21.30
C GLU A 729 24.01 5.71 -19.98
N ILE A 730 24.78 5.34 -18.94
CA ILE A 730 24.75 5.98 -17.63
C ILE A 730 25.18 7.46 -17.74
N LYS A 731 26.24 7.78 -18.49
CA LYS A 731 26.69 9.17 -18.67
C LYS A 731 25.63 10.03 -19.36
N SER A 732 25.02 9.54 -20.44
CA SER A 732 23.95 10.24 -21.15
C SER A 732 22.72 10.45 -20.27
N SER A 733 22.30 9.41 -19.56
CA SER A 733 21.19 9.44 -18.60
C SER A 733 21.38 10.48 -17.49
N ILE A 734 22.59 10.53 -16.89
CA ILE A 734 22.96 11.56 -15.90
C ILE A 734 22.88 12.96 -16.52
N GLU A 735 23.41 13.15 -17.73
CA GLU A 735 23.40 14.45 -18.40
C GLU A 735 21.96 14.93 -18.66
N ASP A 736 21.14 14.10 -19.29
CA ASP A 736 19.76 14.44 -19.65
C ASP A 736 18.92 14.77 -18.42
N CYS A 737 19.02 13.96 -17.35
CA CYS A 737 18.29 14.18 -16.11
C CYS A 737 18.75 15.44 -15.37
N VAL A 738 20.07 15.65 -15.21
CA VAL A 738 20.60 16.79 -14.46
C VAL A 738 20.39 18.11 -15.22
N VAL A 739 20.65 18.13 -16.53
CA VAL A 739 20.48 19.34 -17.35
C VAL A 739 19.03 19.80 -17.38
N ALA A 740 18.06 18.88 -17.48
CA ALA A 740 16.64 19.20 -17.41
C ALA A 740 16.26 19.92 -16.10
N LEU A 741 16.83 19.50 -14.97
CA LEU A 741 16.61 20.15 -13.67
C LEU A 741 17.29 21.52 -13.58
N LEU A 742 18.55 21.63 -14.04
CA LEU A 742 19.30 22.89 -14.04
C LEU A 742 18.64 23.96 -14.92
N ASN A 743 17.96 23.57 -16.01
CA ASN A 743 17.19 24.46 -16.85
C ASN A 743 15.85 24.89 -16.23
N SER A 744 15.36 24.14 -15.24
CA SER A 744 14.06 24.37 -14.60
C SER A 744 14.10 25.33 -13.40
N LEU A 745 15.28 25.57 -12.80
CA LEU A 745 15.54 26.58 -11.77
C LEU A 745 15.26 28.00 -12.31
#